data_AF-A0A1G2G1D5-F1
#
_entry.id   AF-A0A1G2G1D5-F1
#
_cell.length_a   1.000
_cell.length_b   1.000
_cell.length_c   1.000
_cell.angle_alpha   90.00
_cell.angle_beta   90.00
_cell.angle_gamma   90.00
#
_symmetry.space_group_name_H-M   'P 1'
#
loop_
_entity.id
_entity.type
_entity.pdbx_description
1 polymer ?
#
loop_
_entity_poly.entity_id
_entity_poly.type
_entity_poly.pdbx_seq_one_letter_code
_entity_poly.pdbx_strand_id
1 'polypeptide(L)'
;MVIQSAAGETCDGSNMGGNTCQNLGYDEGGVSCYANCTLNTTQCRNIPSPVCGNGVIESGETCDDANMRSGDGCSVSCAVESGWTCTSANPSNCSPKQPPQAVISAPSSVTDSDGNGSEIITLDGAGSFDPDGSVKSYRWEKTGISIGTAVQQTVTQVADGSAHSYKLTVTDNDGLTGAATVNVVVHPKSTPEPPIVDGDWPYDFDPAISMRSSITQGEVTFYFDKAYQSGRFLTGGHWVVGPVTITRITPDYSNQNNGVMLNPQTSGSHAYDGDVSGFTTNLLLPIPSKISHGSSVVKAVSSRLDHANCTTKYNGEDFPGILSPLGHCERIASTAIHSAEVLTVLSGVPPRLSLRPPFVGSEKPLYDIQNVDFNLIPTLSTDGITLPSSSKRAGLLNVIKAPWLMHKTEWSGRDLHPSNTLDYHEEITSYYSDVAVFILLDLPKVEKRSLIAYMIQRGMDDYFTHKIGHGDSSFYYYPVLFAGHLLNDPDILNFFKDSHNALSDQGSRMKTRSRDKFYFSSDGTSKIVSTIVPKGRGWTGAKVLFRKQTSNGEHEHLHPTEWSKVDASGGGSKMESYRRCCDKGFEGMAFALQILGISSYTDHPPLFAYARRWKEENLSLIPNFKTLTGADPSSYGGSSALVDSVWKKHFNASSQGWPAWK
;
A
#
# COMPACT_ATOMS: atom_id res chain seq x y z
N MET A 1 15.81 -68.38 -58.23
CA MET A 1 16.94 -67.50 -57.93
C MET A 1 18.04 -68.36 -57.31
N VAL A 2 18.98 -68.81 -58.12
CA VAL A 2 20.09 -69.70 -57.75
C VAL A 2 21.38 -69.05 -58.25
N ILE A 3 22.27 -68.68 -57.33
CA ILE A 3 23.53 -68.02 -57.66
C ILE A 3 24.46 -69.01 -58.35
N GLN A 4 24.90 -68.69 -59.57
CA GLN A 4 25.78 -69.55 -60.37
C GLN A 4 27.24 -69.14 -60.17
N SER A 5 27.84 -69.55 -59.05
CA SER A 5 29.22 -69.18 -58.69
C SER A 5 30.27 -69.56 -59.74
N ALA A 6 30.07 -70.65 -60.50
CA ALA A 6 30.94 -71.05 -61.59
C ALA A 6 30.91 -70.09 -62.81
N ALA A 7 29.89 -69.23 -62.91
CA ALA A 7 29.75 -68.21 -63.94
C ALA A 7 30.15 -66.79 -63.46
N GLY A 8 30.64 -66.67 -62.21
CA GLY A 8 31.09 -65.39 -61.64
C GLY A 8 29.98 -64.53 -61.03
N GLU A 9 28.76 -65.05 -60.86
CA GLU A 9 27.66 -64.35 -60.20
C GLU A 9 27.88 -64.23 -58.69
N THR A 10 27.56 -63.06 -58.13
CA THR A 10 27.65 -62.81 -56.68
C THR A 10 26.28 -62.64 -56.01
N CYS A 11 25.21 -62.50 -56.82
CA CYS A 11 23.80 -62.44 -56.41
C CYS A 11 22.89 -62.78 -57.61
N ASP A 12 21.64 -63.17 -57.36
CA ASP A 12 20.60 -63.43 -58.39
C ASP A 12 19.22 -62.95 -57.89
N GLY A 13 18.70 -61.88 -58.50
CA GLY A 13 17.41 -61.28 -58.13
C GLY A 13 17.38 -60.79 -56.68
N SER A 14 16.52 -61.38 -55.83
CA SER A 14 16.46 -61.12 -54.39
C SER A 14 17.37 -62.05 -53.56
N ASN A 15 18.06 -63.01 -54.18
CA ASN A 15 19.00 -63.89 -53.50
C ASN A 15 20.40 -63.22 -53.46
N MET A 16 20.76 -62.68 -52.30
CA MET A 16 22.04 -61.98 -52.08
C MET A 16 23.20 -62.91 -51.65
N GLY A 17 22.98 -64.23 -51.59
CA GLY A 17 24.03 -65.18 -51.24
C GLY A 17 24.55 -65.05 -49.79
N GLY A 18 23.72 -64.49 -48.90
CA GLY A 18 24.10 -64.22 -47.50
C GLY A 18 24.90 -62.92 -47.30
N ASN A 19 25.13 -62.14 -48.35
CA ASN A 19 25.81 -60.86 -48.24
C ASN A 19 24.89 -59.79 -47.64
N THR A 20 25.37 -59.16 -46.57
CA THR A 20 24.79 -57.97 -45.94
C THR A 20 25.83 -56.86 -45.95
N CYS A 21 25.41 -55.61 -45.76
CA CYS A 21 26.36 -54.49 -45.68
C CYS A 21 27.40 -54.73 -44.57
N GLN A 22 27.00 -55.32 -43.43
CA GLN A 22 27.89 -55.68 -42.32
C GLN A 22 28.97 -56.69 -42.70
N ASN A 23 28.61 -57.74 -43.43
CA ASN A 23 29.58 -58.76 -43.86
C ASN A 23 30.52 -58.24 -44.95
N LEU A 24 30.19 -57.12 -45.59
CA LEU A 24 30.98 -56.43 -46.61
C LEU A 24 31.78 -55.23 -46.05
N GLY A 25 31.78 -55.02 -44.73
CA GLY A 25 32.60 -54.00 -44.06
C GLY A 25 31.93 -52.62 -43.93
N TYR A 26 30.60 -52.56 -44.00
CA TYR A 26 29.82 -51.34 -43.79
C TYR A 26 28.92 -51.46 -42.54
N ASP A 27 28.69 -50.36 -41.82
CA ASP A 27 27.96 -50.40 -40.55
C ASP A 27 26.46 -50.69 -40.73
N GLU A 28 25.83 -50.13 -41.77
CA GLU A 28 24.41 -50.32 -42.08
C GLU A 28 24.06 -50.21 -43.56
N GLY A 29 22.78 -50.47 -43.90
CA GLY A 29 22.22 -50.31 -45.24
C GLY A 29 21.66 -51.59 -45.86
N GLY A 30 21.24 -51.48 -47.12
CA GLY A 30 20.72 -52.60 -47.92
C GLY A 30 21.68 -53.01 -49.02
N VAL A 31 21.88 -54.31 -49.22
CA VAL A 31 22.57 -54.84 -50.40
C VAL A 31 21.51 -55.23 -51.43
N SER A 32 21.70 -54.80 -52.68
CA SER A 32 20.85 -55.21 -53.80
C SER A 32 21.68 -55.86 -54.91
N CYS A 33 21.03 -56.47 -55.89
CA CYS A 33 21.71 -57.09 -57.02
C CYS A 33 21.52 -56.24 -58.27
N TYR A 34 22.62 -55.86 -58.94
CA TYR A 34 22.53 -55.21 -60.24
C TYR A 34 22.09 -56.21 -61.33
N ALA A 35 21.59 -55.70 -62.46
CA ALA A 35 21.15 -56.52 -63.59
C ALA A 35 22.27 -57.36 -64.24
N ASN A 36 23.53 -57.07 -63.92
CA ASN A 36 24.72 -57.84 -64.33
C ASN A 36 25.15 -58.88 -63.28
N CYS A 37 24.30 -59.20 -62.30
CA CYS A 37 24.55 -60.20 -61.25
C CYS A 37 25.75 -59.88 -60.32
N THR A 38 26.11 -58.60 -60.19
CA THR A 38 27.09 -58.11 -59.18
C THR A 38 26.40 -57.40 -58.02
N LEU A 39 26.94 -57.54 -56.80
CA LEU A 39 26.44 -56.85 -55.62
C LEU A 39 26.45 -55.32 -55.78
N ASN A 40 25.35 -54.69 -55.41
CA ASN A 40 25.20 -53.26 -55.32
C ASN A 40 25.25 -52.83 -53.84
N THR A 41 26.35 -52.18 -53.46
CA THR A 41 26.59 -51.65 -52.11
C THR A 41 26.35 -50.14 -52.00
N THR A 42 25.76 -49.48 -53.00
CA THR A 42 25.53 -48.01 -52.95
C THR A 42 24.58 -47.56 -51.85
N GLN A 43 23.79 -48.48 -51.29
CA GLN A 43 22.95 -48.22 -50.12
C GLN A 43 23.62 -48.62 -48.80
N CYS A 44 24.82 -49.20 -48.82
CA CYS A 44 25.63 -49.45 -47.64
C CYS A 44 26.34 -48.16 -47.22
N ARG A 45 26.40 -47.88 -45.91
CA ARG A 45 27.02 -46.67 -45.36
C ARG A 45 27.91 -47.02 -44.16
N ASN A 46 29.00 -46.26 -44.00
CA ASN A 46 29.79 -46.22 -42.79
C ASN A 46 29.28 -45.07 -41.93
N ILE A 47 28.94 -45.35 -40.68
CA ILE A 47 28.49 -44.36 -39.72
C ILE A 47 29.77 -43.69 -39.18
N PRO A 48 29.94 -42.35 -39.32
CA PRO A 48 31.03 -41.66 -38.66
C PRO A 48 31.01 -41.98 -37.17
N SER A 49 32.14 -42.36 -36.57
CA SER A 49 32.22 -42.52 -35.12
C SER A 49 31.78 -41.20 -34.47
N PRO A 50 30.95 -41.22 -33.43
CA PRO A 50 30.49 -40.00 -32.76
C PRO A 50 31.69 -39.18 -32.28
N VAL A 51 31.71 -37.89 -32.61
CA VAL A 51 32.80 -36.97 -32.28
C VAL A 51 32.27 -35.85 -31.41
N CYS A 52 32.43 -36.04 -30.10
CA CYS A 52 31.99 -35.06 -29.14
C CYS A 52 32.64 -33.69 -29.31
N GLY A 53 31.82 -32.65 -29.30
CA GLY A 53 32.19 -31.24 -29.40
C GLY A 53 32.22 -30.72 -30.84
N ASN A 54 31.61 -31.42 -31.79
CA ASN A 54 31.54 -31.00 -33.19
C ASN A 54 30.27 -30.22 -33.54
N GLY A 55 29.34 -30.08 -32.58
CA GLY A 55 28.07 -29.38 -32.67
C GLY A 55 26.92 -30.21 -33.22
N VAL A 56 27.05 -31.53 -33.33
CA VAL A 56 26.06 -32.44 -33.91
C VAL A 56 25.84 -33.62 -32.97
N ILE A 57 24.64 -33.73 -32.38
CA ILE A 57 24.28 -34.89 -31.56
C ILE A 57 24.22 -36.14 -32.44
N GLU A 58 25.16 -37.06 -32.20
CA GLU A 58 25.29 -38.33 -32.93
C GLU A 58 24.81 -39.53 -32.12
N SER A 59 24.74 -40.70 -32.76
CA SER A 59 24.28 -41.93 -32.09
C SER A 59 25.22 -42.30 -30.93
N GLY A 60 24.72 -42.15 -29.70
CA GLY A 60 25.47 -42.41 -28.46
C GLY A 60 25.71 -41.16 -27.61
N GLU A 61 25.44 -39.97 -28.15
CA GLU A 61 25.56 -38.69 -27.46
C GLU A 61 24.20 -38.27 -26.88
N THR A 62 24.25 -37.58 -25.73
CA THR A 62 23.04 -36.99 -25.11
C THR A 62 22.99 -35.47 -25.25
N CYS A 63 24.12 -34.85 -25.62
CA CYS A 63 24.29 -33.44 -25.97
C CYS A 63 25.57 -33.31 -26.82
N ASP A 64 25.69 -32.22 -27.58
CA ASP A 64 26.95 -31.75 -28.18
C ASP A 64 26.89 -30.22 -28.32
N ASP A 65 27.61 -29.49 -27.47
CA ASP A 65 27.61 -28.02 -27.38
C ASP A 65 28.76 -27.35 -28.16
N ALA A 66 29.26 -28.04 -29.20
CA ALA A 66 30.31 -27.59 -30.11
C ALA A 66 31.67 -27.30 -29.43
N ASN A 67 31.92 -27.90 -28.26
CA ASN A 67 33.23 -27.86 -27.62
C ASN A 67 33.46 -29.11 -26.72
N MET A 68 34.66 -29.23 -26.14
CA MET A 68 35.00 -30.33 -25.21
C MET A 68 35.39 -29.80 -23.83
N ARG A 69 34.70 -28.76 -23.37
CA ARG A 69 34.88 -28.21 -22.03
C ARG A 69 33.90 -28.91 -21.10
N SER A 70 34.28 -29.06 -19.83
CA SER A 70 33.35 -29.46 -18.78
C SER A 70 33.00 -28.27 -17.91
N GLY A 71 31.81 -28.30 -17.33
CA GLY A 71 31.26 -27.25 -16.46
C GLY A 71 30.37 -26.23 -17.16
N ASP A 72 30.06 -26.43 -18.44
CA ASP A 72 29.13 -25.65 -19.26
C ASP A 72 27.90 -26.46 -19.73
N GLY A 73 27.72 -27.66 -19.22
CA GLY A 73 26.49 -28.44 -19.32
C GLY A 73 26.55 -29.65 -20.24
N CYS A 74 27.51 -29.71 -21.16
CA CYS A 74 27.82 -30.92 -21.92
C CYS A 74 29.25 -31.38 -21.62
N SER A 75 29.41 -32.63 -21.17
CA SER A 75 30.73 -33.11 -20.75
C SER A 75 31.63 -33.46 -21.94
N VAL A 76 32.92 -33.69 -21.67
CA VAL A 76 33.89 -34.21 -22.66
C VAL A 76 33.54 -35.59 -23.25
N SER A 77 32.54 -36.28 -22.69
CA SER A 77 32.01 -37.55 -23.20
C SER A 77 30.60 -37.40 -23.79
N CYS A 78 30.18 -36.16 -24.09
CA CYS A 78 28.87 -35.81 -24.63
C CYS A 78 27.70 -36.35 -23.79
N ALA A 79 27.93 -36.34 -22.48
CA ALA A 79 26.94 -36.61 -21.45
C ALA A 79 26.47 -35.28 -20.84
N VAL A 80 25.16 -35.06 -20.73
CA VAL A 80 24.62 -33.91 -20.01
C VAL A 80 25.14 -33.92 -18.57
N GLU A 81 25.70 -32.79 -18.14
CA GLU A 81 26.31 -32.68 -16.81
C GLU A 81 25.24 -32.62 -15.70
N SER A 82 25.57 -33.13 -14.52
CA SER A 82 24.64 -33.10 -13.37
C SER A 82 24.27 -31.67 -13.00
N GLY A 83 22.97 -31.40 -12.87
CA GLY A 83 22.44 -30.06 -12.58
C GLY A 83 22.23 -29.18 -13.82
N TRP A 84 22.36 -29.74 -15.03
CA TRP A 84 22.12 -29.04 -16.29
C TRP A 84 20.99 -29.67 -17.09
N THR A 85 20.38 -28.86 -17.97
CA THR A 85 19.46 -29.26 -19.03
C THR A 85 20.02 -28.79 -20.36
N CYS A 86 20.02 -29.65 -21.38
CA CYS A 86 20.49 -29.33 -22.72
C CYS A 86 19.37 -29.52 -23.73
N THR A 87 19.23 -28.61 -24.68
CA THR A 87 18.31 -28.76 -25.82
C THR A 87 18.81 -29.87 -26.74
N SER A 88 17.90 -30.62 -27.36
CA SER A 88 18.20 -31.58 -28.44
C SER A 88 18.49 -30.93 -29.81
N ALA A 89 19.06 -29.72 -29.78
CA ALA A 89 19.48 -28.97 -30.96
C ALA A 89 20.94 -29.27 -31.31
N ASN A 90 21.32 -28.97 -32.55
CA ASN A 90 22.69 -29.10 -33.06
C ASN A 90 23.22 -27.70 -33.43
N PRO A 91 24.12 -27.10 -32.62
CA PRO A 91 24.64 -27.57 -31.33
C PRO A 91 23.62 -27.44 -30.18
N SER A 92 23.87 -28.21 -29.12
CA SER A 92 23.10 -28.21 -27.88
C SER A 92 23.32 -26.90 -27.12
N ASN A 93 22.23 -26.28 -26.66
CA ASN A 93 22.28 -25.17 -25.72
C ASN A 93 21.97 -25.70 -24.32
N CYS A 94 22.91 -25.54 -23.40
CA CYS A 94 22.81 -26.06 -22.05
C CYS A 94 22.66 -24.93 -21.02
N SER A 95 21.77 -25.12 -20.05
CA SER A 95 21.55 -24.19 -18.94
C SER A 95 21.48 -24.92 -17.60
N PRO A 96 21.88 -24.27 -16.48
CA PRO A 96 21.70 -24.84 -15.15
C PRO A 96 20.21 -25.00 -14.81
N LYS A 97 19.86 -26.09 -14.13
CA LYS A 97 18.50 -26.34 -13.64
C LYS A 97 18.08 -25.30 -12.61
N GLN A 98 16.85 -24.78 -12.72
CA GLN A 98 16.33 -23.76 -11.81
C GLN A 98 15.29 -24.35 -10.86
N PRO A 99 15.23 -23.90 -9.59
CA PRO A 99 14.19 -24.34 -8.67
C PRO A 99 12.84 -23.68 -9.03
N PRO A 100 11.72 -24.36 -8.76
CA PRO A 100 10.39 -23.82 -9.04
C PRO A 100 10.05 -22.66 -8.10
N GLN A 101 9.18 -21.75 -8.55
CA GLN A 101 8.65 -20.66 -7.73
C GLN A 101 7.26 -21.00 -7.19
N ALA A 102 7.15 -21.13 -5.87
CA ALA A 102 5.88 -21.34 -5.18
C ALA A 102 5.07 -20.04 -5.10
N VAL A 103 3.81 -20.07 -5.53
CA VAL A 103 2.87 -18.95 -5.43
C VAL A 103 1.61 -19.44 -4.73
N ILE A 104 1.12 -18.65 -3.76
CA ILE A 104 -0.10 -18.95 -3.01
C ILE A 104 -1.10 -17.81 -3.21
N SER A 105 -2.31 -18.13 -3.66
CA SER A 105 -3.48 -17.28 -3.60
C SER A 105 -4.40 -17.78 -2.47
N ALA A 106 -4.76 -16.90 -1.54
CA ALA A 106 -5.64 -17.19 -0.42
C ALA A 106 -6.25 -15.87 0.10
N PRO A 107 -7.41 -15.91 0.77
CA PRO A 107 -7.93 -14.72 1.45
C PRO A 107 -6.98 -14.28 2.57
N SER A 108 -6.72 -12.98 2.70
CA SER A 108 -5.94 -12.43 3.82
C SER A 108 -6.73 -12.47 5.13
N SER A 109 -8.05 -12.32 5.04
CA SER A 109 -8.99 -12.44 6.14
C SER A 109 -10.33 -13.00 5.66
N VAL A 110 -11.04 -13.70 6.56
CA VAL A 110 -12.40 -14.21 6.35
C VAL A 110 -13.21 -14.01 7.62
N THR A 111 -14.51 -13.77 7.51
CA THR A 111 -15.41 -13.70 8.67
C THR A 111 -16.05 -15.06 8.88
N ASP A 112 -16.07 -15.54 10.13
CA ASP A 112 -16.88 -16.68 10.56
C ASP A 112 -18.36 -16.37 10.30
N SER A 113 -18.90 -16.97 9.25
CA SER A 113 -20.22 -16.64 8.74
C SER A 113 -21.34 -17.25 9.59
N ASP A 114 -21.08 -18.36 10.29
CA ASP A 114 -22.07 -19.08 11.07
C ASP A 114 -21.94 -18.83 12.59
N GLY A 115 -20.80 -18.30 13.04
CA GLY A 115 -20.54 -17.98 14.44
C GLY A 115 -20.15 -19.19 15.28
N ASN A 116 -19.66 -20.26 14.64
CA ASN A 116 -19.26 -21.49 15.32
C ASN A 116 -17.85 -21.42 15.95
N GLY A 117 -17.13 -20.31 15.76
CA GLY A 117 -15.77 -20.10 16.25
C GLY A 117 -14.68 -20.50 15.24
N SER A 118 -15.05 -20.78 13.99
CA SER A 118 -14.14 -21.17 12.93
C SER A 118 -14.73 -21.00 11.52
N GLU A 119 -13.88 -20.87 10.51
CA GLU A 119 -14.30 -20.75 9.11
C GLU A 119 -13.56 -21.72 8.18
N ILE A 120 -14.15 -21.98 7.00
CA ILE A 120 -13.54 -22.74 5.92
C ILE A 120 -12.79 -21.79 5.00
N ILE A 121 -11.52 -22.09 4.72
CA ILE A 121 -10.72 -21.32 3.77
C ILE A 121 -10.19 -22.21 2.65
N THR A 122 -9.94 -21.61 1.50
CA THR A 122 -9.29 -22.27 0.36
C THR A 122 -7.93 -21.63 0.10
N LEU A 123 -6.91 -22.47 -0.01
CA LEU A 123 -5.54 -22.11 -0.39
C LEU A 123 -5.29 -22.61 -1.81
N ASP A 124 -4.80 -21.75 -2.70
CA ASP A 124 -4.60 -22.08 -4.12
C ASP A 124 -3.13 -21.91 -4.52
N GLY A 125 -2.53 -22.99 -5.01
CA GLY A 125 -1.14 -23.05 -5.48
C GLY A 125 -1.00 -22.95 -7.01
N ALA A 126 -2.10 -22.82 -7.76
CA ALA A 126 -2.12 -22.91 -9.23
C ALA A 126 -1.22 -21.87 -9.94
N GLY A 127 -0.91 -20.75 -9.28
CA GLY A 127 0.02 -19.75 -9.82
C GLY A 127 1.50 -20.14 -9.73
N SER A 128 1.83 -21.29 -9.12
CA SER A 128 3.22 -21.76 -9.02
C SER A 128 3.72 -22.23 -10.38
N PHE A 129 4.98 -21.93 -10.71
CA PHE A 129 5.57 -22.26 -12.00
C PHE A 129 7.05 -22.61 -11.84
N ASP A 130 7.61 -23.23 -12.88
CA ASP A 130 9.01 -23.60 -12.95
C ASP A 130 9.64 -22.96 -14.20
N PRO A 131 10.71 -22.14 -14.07
CA PRO A 131 11.23 -21.37 -15.20
C PRO A 131 11.77 -22.19 -16.38
N ASP A 132 12.31 -23.37 -16.11
CA ASP A 132 12.97 -24.26 -17.08
C ASP A 132 12.30 -25.63 -17.20
N GLY A 133 11.14 -25.80 -16.57
CA GLY A 133 10.44 -27.07 -16.52
C GLY A 133 8.97 -26.94 -16.13
N SER A 134 8.53 -27.85 -15.28
CA SER A 134 7.14 -28.01 -14.86
C SER A 134 7.06 -28.40 -13.39
N VAL A 135 6.07 -27.84 -12.69
CA VAL A 135 5.77 -28.23 -11.31
C VAL A 135 5.15 -29.63 -11.29
N LYS A 136 5.79 -30.54 -10.57
CA LYS A 136 5.41 -31.96 -10.45
C LYS A 136 4.52 -32.25 -9.25
N SER A 137 4.73 -31.57 -8.12
CA SER A 137 3.94 -31.82 -6.91
C SER A 137 3.83 -30.62 -5.98
N TYR A 138 2.75 -30.58 -5.20
CA TYR A 138 2.44 -29.57 -4.19
C TYR A 138 2.41 -30.22 -2.81
N ARG A 139 2.85 -29.49 -1.78
CA ARG A 139 2.73 -29.91 -0.39
C ARG A 139 2.41 -28.72 0.50
N TRP A 140 1.23 -28.75 1.10
CA TRP A 140 0.75 -27.74 2.04
C TRP A 140 1.05 -28.17 3.48
N GLU A 141 1.49 -27.23 4.31
CA GLU A 141 1.80 -27.45 5.72
C GLU A 141 1.20 -26.37 6.61
N LYS A 142 0.78 -26.76 7.82
CA LYS A 142 0.50 -25.86 8.94
C LYS A 142 1.39 -26.27 10.09
N THR A 143 2.19 -25.34 10.62
CA THR A 143 3.13 -25.60 11.74
C THR A 143 4.02 -26.85 11.52
N GLY A 144 4.47 -27.08 10.29
CA GLY A 144 5.30 -28.25 9.91
C GLY A 144 4.55 -29.57 9.70
N ILE A 145 3.23 -29.58 9.86
CA ILE A 145 2.38 -30.76 9.62
C ILE A 145 1.75 -30.64 8.24
N SER A 146 1.86 -31.68 7.42
CA SER A 146 1.25 -31.73 6.09
C SER A 146 -0.27 -31.71 6.18
N ILE A 147 -0.92 -30.75 5.50
CA ILE A 147 -2.39 -30.62 5.44
C ILE A 147 -2.97 -31.02 4.08
N GLY A 148 -2.13 -31.23 3.06
CA GLY A 148 -2.52 -31.86 1.80
C GLY A 148 -1.54 -31.61 0.66
N THR A 149 -1.84 -32.17 -0.51
CA THR A 149 -0.95 -32.17 -1.69
C THR A 149 -1.65 -31.76 -2.99
N ALA A 150 -2.92 -31.36 -2.90
CA ALA A 150 -3.65 -30.85 -4.04
C ALA A 150 -3.17 -29.44 -4.44
N VAL A 151 -3.38 -29.06 -5.70
CA VAL A 151 -3.11 -27.70 -6.19
C VAL A 151 -3.91 -26.68 -5.39
N GLN A 152 -5.19 -26.97 -5.17
CA GLN A 152 -6.08 -26.23 -4.28
C GLN A 152 -6.35 -27.06 -3.02
N GLN A 153 -6.15 -26.46 -1.86
CA GLN A 153 -6.31 -27.09 -0.56
C GLN A 153 -7.37 -26.35 0.26
N THR A 154 -8.44 -27.05 0.62
CA THR A 154 -9.43 -26.57 1.57
C THR A 154 -8.96 -26.90 2.99
N VAL A 155 -9.02 -25.90 3.88
CA VAL A 155 -8.76 -26.07 5.32
C VAL A 155 -10.06 -25.81 6.06
N THR A 156 -10.55 -26.84 6.75
CA THR A 156 -11.77 -26.77 7.55
C THR A 156 -11.41 -26.40 9.00
N GLN A 157 -12.30 -25.67 9.66
CA GLN A 157 -12.16 -25.27 11.07
C GLN A 157 -10.91 -24.42 11.35
N VAL A 158 -10.73 -23.34 10.60
CA VAL A 158 -9.73 -22.34 10.93
C VAL A 158 -10.30 -21.47 12.04
N ALA A 159 -9.80 -21.67 13.26
CA ALA A 159 -10.31 -20.99 14.46
C ALA A 159 -10.20 -19.47 14.36
N ASP A 160 -11.15 -18.77 14.98
CA ASP A 160 -11.16 -17.31 15.02
C ASP A 160 -9.96 -16.73 15.80
N GLY A 161 -9.66 -15.46 15.52
CA GLY A 161 -8.74 -14.65 16.30
C GLY A 161 -7.34 -14.57 15.69
N SER A 162 -6.41 -15.41 16.16
CA SER A 162 -5.00 -15.27 15.75
C SER A 162 -4.76 -15.70 14.30
N ALA A 163 -3.79 -15.06 13.64
CA ALA A 163 -3.40 -15.42 12.28
C ALA A 163 -2.89 -16.87 12.19
N HIS A 164 -3.39 -17.63 11.22
CA HIS A 164 -2.96 -19.00 10.94
C HIS A 164 -1.99 -19.01 9.76
N SER A 165 -0.80 -19.58 9.98
CA SER A 165 0.26 -19.62 8.96
C SER A 165 0.27 -20.95 8.20
N TYR A 166 0.26 -20.87 6.87
CA TYR A 166 0.25 -21.99 5.94
C TYR A 166 1.42 -21.89 4.96
N LYS A 167 2.16 -22.98 4.78
CA LYS A 167 3.31 -23.05 3.87
C LYS A 167 2.99 -23.98 2.70
N LEU A 168 3.26 -23.53 1.47
CA LEU A 168 3.30 -24.36 0.27
C LEU A 168 4.76 -24.67 -0.06
N THR A 169 5.06 -25.93 -0.35
CA THR A 169 6.29 -26.37 -1.00
C THR A 169 5.91 -27.01 -2.34
N VAL A 170 6.54 -26.55 -3.43
CA VAL A 170 6.38 -27.15 -4.76
C VAL A 170 7.68 -27.84 -5.16
N THR A 171 7.55 -28.95 -5.89
CA THR A 171 8.69 -29.71 -6.44
C THR A 171 8.52 -29.81 -7.95
N ASP A 172 9.59 -29.59 -8.72
CA ASP A 172 9.57 -29.65 -10.18
C ASP A 172 9.82 -31.08 -10.73
N ASN A 173 9.92 -31.21 -12.06
CA ASN A 173 10.28 -32.47 -12.72
C ASN A 173 11.72 -32.92 -12.48
N ASP A 174 12.59 -32.03 -12.00
CA ASP A 174 14.00 -32.26 -11.73
C ASP A 174 14.31 -32.58 -10.26
N GLY A 175 13.31 -32.53 -9.39
CA GLY A 175 13.41 -32.78 -7.96
C GLY A 175 13.85 -31.58 -7.12
N LEU A 176 13.98 -30.39 -7.70
CA LEU A 176 14.25 -29.16 -6.94
C LEU A 176 12.95 -28.65 -6.31
N THR A 177 13.09 -27.82 -5.28
CA THR A 177 11.94 -27.34 -4.51
C THR A 177 11.97 -25.84 -4.27
N GLY A 178 10.78 -25.24 -4.28
CA GLY A 178 10.53 -23.86 -3.87
C GLY A 178 9.42 -23.79 -2.83
N ALA A 179 9.40 -22.75 -2.00
CA ALA A 179 8.41 -22.63 -0.93
C ALA A 179 7.89 -21.20 -0.73
N ALA A 180 6.64 -21.10 -0.27
CA ALA A 180 5.96 -19.84 0.06
C ALA A 180 5.08 -20.01 1.29
N THR A 181 4.82 -18.92 2.03
CA THR A 181 3.96 -18.93 3.24
C THR A 181 2.86 -17.87 3.17
N VAL A 182 1.65 -18.17 3.63
CA VAL A 182 0.54 -17.21 3.75
C VAL A 182 -0.03 -17.24 5.17
N ASN A 183 -0.49 -16.08 5.66
CA ASN A 183 -1.19 -15.96 6.92
C ASN A 183 -2.65 -15.61 6.65
N VAL A 184 -3.57 -16.31 7.31
CA VAL A 184 -5.01 -16.09 7.19
C VAL A 184 -5.61 -15.83 8.56
N VAL A 185 -6.33 -14.74 8.71
CA VAL A 185 -7.05 -14.38 9.94
C VAL A 185 -8.53 -14.70 9.76
N VAL A 186 -9.13 -15.44 10.69
CA VAL A 186 -10.58 -15.60 10.74
C VAL A 186 -11.12 -14.68 11.82
N HIS A 187 -12.01 -13.77 11.43
CA HIS A 187 -12.67 -12.86 12.36
C HIS A 187 -13.95 -13.51 12.84
N PRO A 188 -14.24 -13.46 14.16
CA PRO A 188 -15.50 -13.98 14.67
C PRO A 188 -16.67 -13.26 14.02
N LYS A 189 -17.78 -13.99 13.85
CA LYS A 189 -19.04 -13.42 13.36
C LYS A 189 -19.36 -12.14 14.12
N SER A 190 -19.62 -11.05 13.40
CA SER A 190 -20.18 -9.85 14.02
C SER A 190 -21.52 -10.21 14.65
N THR A 191 -21.53 -10.29 15.98
CA THR A 191 -22.79 -10.33 16.70
C THR A 191 -23.41 -8.96 16.50
N PRO A 192 -24.71 -8.87 16.13
CA PRO A 192 -25.42 -7.59 16.20
C PRO A 192 -25.16 -7.05 17.60
N GLU A 193 -24.57 -5.86 17.65
CA GLU A 193 -24.22 -5.26 18.92
C GLU A 193 -25.48 -5.19 19.81
N PRO A 194 -25.37 -5.37 21.15
CA PRO A 194 -26.46 -5.02 22.06
C PRO A 194 -27.09 -3.65 21.71
N PRO A 195 -28.35 -3.42 22.09
CA PRO A 195 -29.08 -2.20 21.74
C PRO A 195 -28.25 -0.96 22.02
N ILE A 196 -28.32 0.02 21.10
CA ILE A 196 -27.68 1.33 21.23
C ILE A 196 -27.93 1.88 22.63
N VAL A 197 -26.88 1.99 23.46
CA VAL A 197 -26.96 2.65 24.76
C VAL A 197 -26.50 4.09 24.61
N ASP A 198 -27.35 5.03 25.01
CA ASP A 198 -27.01 6.44 25.07
C ASP A 198 -25.81 6.62 26.00
N GLY A 199 -24.71 7.19 25.49
CA GLY A 199 -23.44 7.33 26.20
C GLY A 199 -22.31 6.40 25.74
N ASP A 200 -22.57 5.43 24.87
CA ASP A 200 -21.54 4.58 24.25
C ASP A 200 -20.85 5.21 23.02
N TRP A 201 -21.40 6.33 22.55
CA TRP A 201 -21.05 7.01 21.30
C TRP A 201 -20.34 8.35 21.58
N PRO A 202 -19.78 9.04 20.56
CA PRO A 202 -18.95 10.22 20.76
C PRO A 202 -19.53 11.23 21.75
N TYR A 203 -18.66 11.89 22.51
CA TYR A 203 -19.03 12.82 23.59
C TYR A 203 -19.96 13.98 23.15
N ASP A 204 -20.05 14.25 21.85
CA ASP A 204 -20.88 15.29 21.25
C ASP A 204 -22.12 14.76 20.50
N PHE A 205 -22.41 13.47 20.63
CA PHE A 205 -23.60 12.85 20.05
C PHE A 205 -24.86 13.39 20.74
N ASP A 206 -25.63 14.17 19.99
CA ASP A 206 -26.96 14.65 20.37
C ASP A 206 -27.98 14.12 19.36
N PRO A 207 -28.80 13.11 19.75
CA PRO A 207 -29.80 12.54 18.86
C PRO A 207 -31.05 13.41 18.73
N ALA A 208 -31.14 14.56 19.41
CA ALA A 208 -32.34 15.36 19.44
C ALA A 208 -32.67 15.93 18.05
N ILE A 209 -33.85 15.56 17.56
CA ILE A 209 -34.44 16.12 16.35
C ILE A 209 -35.34 17.29 16.77
N SER A 210 -35.21 18.43 16.10
CA SER A 210 -36.00 19.62 16.42
C SER A 210 -36.27 20.49 15.21
N MET A 211 -37.36 21.25 15.28
CA MET A 211 -37.64 22.33 14.33
C MET A 211 -36.83 23.56 14.72
N ARG A 212 -35.94 24.03 13.84
CA ARG A 212 -35.04 25.15 14.13
C ARG A 212 -35.06 26.17 13.00
N SER A 213 -35.20 27.45 13.34
CA SER A 213 -35.01 28.57 12.39
C SER A 213 -33.55 29.01 12.26
N SER A 214 -32.67 28.47 13.10
CA SER A 214 -31.23 28.62 12.99
C SER A 214 -30.49 27.44 13.62
N ILE A 215 -29.31 27.13 13.11
CA ILE A 215 -28.42 26.08 13.63
C ILE A 215 -27.06 26.70 13.90
N THR A 216 -26.53 26.47 15.11
CA THR A 216 -25.19 26.90 15.51
C THR A 216 -24.28 25.68 15.64
N GLN A 217 -23.14 25.71 14.94
CA GLN A 217 -22.09 24.71 14.99
C GLN A 217 -20.75 25.44 15.18
N GLY A 218 -20.07 25.18 16.29
CA GLY A 218 -18.90 25.96 16.66
C GLY A 218 -19.23 27.46 16.69
N GLU A 219 -18.48 28.23 15.92
CA GLU A 219 -18.64 29.69 15.79
C GLU A 219 -19.61 30.09 14.66
N VAL A 220 -20.07 29.12 13.87
CA VAL A 220 -20.93 29.35 12.72
C VAL A 220 -22.39 29.24 13.10
N THR A 221 -23.22 30.20 12.68
CA THR A 221 -24.68 30.07 12.75
C THR A 221 -25.32 30.24 11.38
N PHE A 222 -26.07 29.24 10.95
CA PHE A 222 -26.90 29.26 9.76
C PHE A 222 -28.31 29.71 10.14
N TYR A 223 -28.83 30.75 9.49
CA TYR A 223 -30.20 31.25 9.68
C TYR A 223 -31.06 30.87 8.48
N PHE A 224 -32.28 30.45 8.74
CA PHE A 224 -33.22 30.01 7.73
C PHE A 224 -34.42 30.97 7.64
N ASP A 225 -35.16 30.89 6.53
CA ASP A 225 -36.38 31.69 6.30
C ASP A 225 -37.56 31.28 7.20
N LYS A 226 -37.54 30.02 7.68
CA LYS A 226 -38.50 29.44 8.62
C LYS A 226 -37.84 28.32 9.40
N ALA A 227 -38.59 27.70 10.33
CA ALA A 227 -38.08 26.53 11.03
C ALA A 227 -38.06 25.28 10.11
N TYR A 228 -36.96 24.54 10.13
CA TYR A 228 -36.79 23.25 9.44
C TYR A 228 -36.46 22.14 10.43
N GLN A 229 -36.85 20.92 10.08
CA GLN A 229 -36.45 19.74 10.84
C GLN A 229 -34.95 19.53 10.70
N SER A 230 -34.26 19.41 11.83
CA SER A 230 -32.79 19.34 11.88
C SER A 230 -32.31 18.53 13.08
N GLY A 231 -31.05 18.10 13.01
CA GLY A 231 -30.36 17.35 14.06
C GLY A 231 -28.86 17.27 13.77
N ARG A 232 -28.18 16.31 14.42
CA ARG A 232 -26.76 16.05 14.23
C ARG A 232 -26.51 14.62 13.74
N PHE A 233 -25.43 14.46 12.99
CA PHE A 233 -24.83 13.14 12.70
C PHE A 233 -24.09 12.63 13.94
N LEU A 234 -23.75 11.35 13.93
CA LEU A 234 -22.95 10.71 14.99
C LEU A 234 -21.65 11.47 15.28
N THR A 235 -21.04 12.04 14.25
CA THR A 235 -19.77 12.77 14.31
C THR A 235 -19.91 14.26 14.61
N GLY A 236 -21.11 14.71 15.02
CA GLY A 236 -21.37 16.06 15.52
C GLY A 236 -21.76 17.11 14.46
N GLY A 237 -21.53 16.84 13.17
CA GLY A 237 -21.96 17.72 12.08
C GLY A 237 -23.48 17.84 11.98
N HIS A 238 -24.01 19.00 11.60
CA HIS A 238 -25.45 19.19 11.51
C HIS A 238 -26.04 18.80 10.16
N TRP A 239 -27.28 18.32 10.22
CA TRP A 239 -28.13 18.16 9.04
C TRP A 239 -29.44 18.93 9.18
N VAL A 240 -30.01 19.29 8.04
CA VAL A 240 -31.33 19.90 7.92
C VAL A 240 -32.09 19.26 6.76
N VAL A 241 -33.39 18.99 6.96
CA VAL A 241 -34.26 18.43 5.92
C VAL A 241 -34.68 19.55 4.97
N GLY A 242 -34.23 19.45 3.72
CA GLY A 242 -34.45 20.45 2.69
C GLY A 242 -35.45 20.06 1.60
N PRO A 243 -35.59 20.89 0.56
CA PRO A 243 -34.79 22.09 0.30
C PRO A 243 -34.98 23.18 1.37
N VAL A 244 -33.92 23.94 1.65
CA VAL A 244 -33.93 25.02 2.65
C VAL A 244 -33.55 26.36 2.02
N THR A 245 -34.02 27.48 2.58
CA THR A 245 -33.51 28.80 2.23
C THR A 245 -32.67 29.35 3.37
N ILE A 246 -31.38 29.51 3.13
CA ILE A 246 -30.44 30.13 4.06
C ILE A 246 -30.50 31.64 3.84
N THR A 247 -30.90 32.39 4.86
CA THR A 247 -31.07 33.84 4.82
C THR A 247 -29.84 34.60 5.28
N ARG A 248 -29.05 34.01 6.18
CA ARG A 248 -27.80 34.57 6.70
C ARG A 248 -26.90 33.45 7.24
N ILE A 249 -25.59 33.66 7.20
CA ILE A 249 -24.61 32.81 7.88
C ILE A 249 -23.63 33.69 8.65
N THR A 250 -23.54 33.54 9.96
CA THR A 250 -22.54 34.25 10.78
C THR A 250 -21.34 33.35 11.07
N PRO A 251 -20.11 33.89 11.24
CA PRO A 251 -19.75 35.29 11.02
C PRO A 251 -19.96 35.69 9.54
N ASP A 252 -20.42 36.91 9.30
CA ASP A 252 -20.74 37.35 7.95
C ASP A 252 -19.48 37.37 7.08
N TYR A 253 -19.62 37.08 5.78
CA TYR A 253 -18.53 37.26 4.83
C TYR A 253 -18.12 38.74 4.80
N SER A 254 -16.85 39.03 5.05
CA SER A 254 -16.36 40.40 5.15
C SER A 254 -14.93 40.49 4.67
N ASN A 255 -14.61 41.50 3.86
CA ASN A 255 -13.25 41.77 3.40
C ASN A 255 -12.50 40.54 2.84
N GLN A 256 -13.18 39.70 2.05
CA GLN A 256 -12.65 38.45 1.49
C GLN A 256 -12.49 37.28 2.47
N ASN A 257 -12.95 37.44 3.72
CA ASN A 257 -12.81 36.47 4.79
C ASN A 257 -14.16 35.88 5.21
N ASN A 258 -14.12 34.76 5.94
CA ASN A 258 -15.30 33.99 6.35
C ASN A 258 -16.15 33.57 5.14
N GLY A 259 -15.53 33.00 4.12
CA GLY A 259 -16.23 32.57 2.92
C GLY A 259 -17.04 31.29 3.11
N VAL A 260 -17.99 31.07 2.20
CA VAL A 260 -18.87 29.91 2.17
C VAL A 260 -18.92 29.32 0.77
N MET A 261 -18.82 28.00 0.68
CA MET A 261 -18.90 27.26 -0.59
C MET A 261 -20.01 26.21 -0.52
N LEU A 262 -20.67 25.98 -1.65
CA LEU A 262 -21.64 24.92 -1.83
C LEU A 262 -20.98 23.77 -2.58
N ASN A 263 -21.04 22.56 -2.02
CA ASN A 263 -20.46 21.34 -2.60
C ASN A 263 -19.07 21.57 -3.22
N PRO A 264 -18.05 21.93 -2.41
CA PRO A 264 -16.71 22.22 -2.94
C PRO A 264 -16.21 21.13 -3.89
N GLN A 265 -15.60 21.56 -4.99
CA GLN A 265 -14.97 20.68 -5.98
C GLN A 265 -13.46 20.75 -5.82
N THR A 266 -12.75 19.72 -6.27
CA THR A 266 -11.30 19.75 -6.32
C THR A 266 -10.82 20.71 -7.41
N SER A 267 -10.04 21.73 -7.03
CA SER A 267 -9.52 22.72 -7.98
C SER A 267 -8.31 23.49 -7.44
N GLY A 268 -7.68 24.33 -8.26
CA GLY A 268 -6.68 25.29 -7.80
C GLY A 268 -7.25 26.44 -6.97
N SER A 269 -8.58 26.55 -6.86
CA SER A 269 -9.28 27.71 -6.31
C SER A 269 -10.24 27.38 -5.16
N HIS A 270 -10.54 28.38 -4.33
CA HIS A 270 -11.49 28.30 -3.23
C HIS A 270 -12.11 29.68 -2.95
N ALA A 271 -13.11 29.79 -2.06
CA ALA A 271 -13.75 31.06 -1.71
C ALA A 271 -13.74 31.39 -0.21
N TYR A 272 -12.91 30.73 0.61
CA TYR A 272 -12.94 30.88 2.07
C TYR A 272 -12.25 32.12 2.65
N ASP A 273 -11.04 32.45 2.21
CA ASP A 273 -10.23 33.52 2.79
C ASP A 273 -9.34 34.15 1.72
N GLY A 274 -9.33 35.48 1.64
CA GLY A 274 -8.66 36.25 0.60
C GLY A 274 -7.13 36.26 0.71
N ASP A 275 -6.61 35.98 1.91
CA ASP A 275 -5.17 35.93 2.15
C ASP A 275 -4.58 34.55 1.81
N VAL A 276 -5.45 33.56 1.54
CA VAL A 276 -5.04 32.22 1.09
C VAL A 276 -4.97 32.17 -0.45
N SER A 277 -3.86 31.64 -0.97
CA SER A 277 -3.61 31.54 -2.40
C SER A 277 -4.69 30.73 -3.11
N GLY A 278 -5.15 31.20 -4.28
CA GLY A 278 -6.21 30.55 -5.05
C GLY A 278 -7.62 31.05 -4.71
N PHE A 279 -7.75 32.04 -3.84
CA PHE A 279 -9.02 32.69 -3.55
C PHE A 279 -9.70 33.25 -4.80
N THR A 280 -11.00 33.01 -4.92
CA THR A 280 -11.88 33.58 -5.95
C THR A 280 -13.30 33.75 -5.42
N THR A 281 -13.93 34.87 -5.74
CA THR A 281 -15.34 35.13 -5.39
C THR A 281 -16.33 34.36 -6.26
N ASN A 282 -15.89 33.80 -7.40
CA ASN A 282 -16.76 33.03 -8.31
C ASN A 282 -17.33 31.75 -7.67
N LEU A 283 -16.65 31.25 -6.63
CA LEU A 283 -17.05 30.04 -5.90
C LEU A 283 -17.83 30.36 -4.61
N LEU A 284 -18.04 31.64 -4.29
CA LEU A 284 -18.76 32.06 -3.08
C LEU A 284 -20.25 31.78 -3.24
N LEU A 285 -20.85 31.09 -2.25
CA LEU A 285 -22.30 30.91 -2.20
C LEU A 285 -22.98 32.26 -1.91
N PRO A 286 -23.81 32.82 -2.82
CA PRO A 286 -24.56 34.03 -2.53
C PRO A 286 -25.57 33.78 -1.40
N ILE A 287 -25.81 34.77 -0.55
CA ILE A 287 -26.78 34.69 0.54
C ILE A 287 -27.71 35.92 0.45
N PRO A 288 -29.05 35.76 0.45
CA PRO A 288 -29.80 34.51 0.68
C PRO A 288 -29.74 33.54 -0.50
N SER A 289 -29.81 32.22 -0.21
CA SER A 289 -29.84 31.16 -1.23
C SER A 289 -30.76 30.00 -0.86
N LYS A 290 -31.41 29.43 -1.87
CA LYS A 290 -32.15 28.17 -1.76
C LYS A 290 -31.22 27.00 -2.06
N ILE A 291 -31.09 26.07 -1.11
CA ILE A 291 -30.21 24.92 -1.17
C ILE A 291 -31.05 23.65 -1.30
N SER A 292 -30.77 22.87 -2.34
CA SER A 292 -31.43 21.57 -2.57
C SER A 292 -30.87 20.49 -1.64
N HIS A 293 -31.68 19.45 -1.37
CA HIS A 293 -31.17 18.25 -0.71
C HIS A 293 -30.03 17.60 -1.52
N GLY A 294 -29.19 16.81 -0.85
CA GLY A 294 -27.96 16.26 -1.43
C GLY A 294 -26.86 17.32 -1.56
N SER A 295 -26.86 18.33 -0.68
CA SER A 295 -25.86 19.40 -0.69
C SER A 295 -25.18 19.56 0.65
N SER A 296 -23.92 19.96 0.62
CA SER A 296 -23.12 20.38 1.77
C SER A 296 -22.76 21.85 1.62
N VAL A 297 -23.10 22.65 2.63
CA VAL A 297 -22.69 24.05 2.75
C VAL A 297 -21.51 24.11 3.69
N VAL A 298 -20.35 24.48 3.16
CA VAL A 298 -19.08 24.52 3.90
C VAL A 298 -18.75 25.97 4.19
N LYS A 299 -18.74 26.31 5.47
CA LYS A 299 -18.44 27.66 5.96
C LYS A 299 -17.10 27.64 6.67
N ALA A 300 -16.18 28.51 6.25
CA ALA A 300 -14.97 28.76 7.01
C ALA A 300 -15.11 30.00 7.89
N VAL A 301 -14.38 30.01 9.00
CA VAL A 301 -14.15 31.18 9.84
C VAL A 301 -12.68 31.54 9.73
N SER A 302 -12.41 32.80 9.40
CA SER A 302 -11.08 33.37 9.31
C SER A 302 -10.72 34.03 10.63
N SER A 303 -9.47 33.88 11.07
CA SER A 303 -8.92 34.65 12.20
C SER A 303 -7.58 35.25 11.84
N ARG A 304 -7.26 36.40 12.46
CA ARG A 304 -5.93 36.99 12.32
C ARG A 304 -4.95 36.24 13.22
N LEU A 305 -3.83 35.84 12.65
CA LEU A 305 -2.76 35.20 13.40
C LEU A 305 -2.04 36.26 14.27
N ASP A 306 -2.03 36.08 15.59
CA ASP A 306 -1.26 36.91 16.53
C ASP A 306 -0.03 36.15 17.03
N HIS A 307 1.15 36.73 16.83
CA HIS A 307 2.45 36.18 17.24
C HIS A 307 2.53 35.92 18.76
N ALA A 308 1.81 36.69 19.57
CA ALA A 308 1.83 36.54 21.04
C ALA A 308 1.16 35.24 21.53
N ASN A 309 0.28 34.64 20.72
CA ASN A 309 -0.44 33.40 21.02
C ASN A 309 0.04 32.20 20.18
N CYS A 310 1.13 32.35 19.41
CA CYS A 310 1.85 31.24 18.79
C CYS A 310 2.58 30.43 19.89
N THR A 311 1.83 29.69 20.71
CA THR A 311 2.41 28.74 21.65
C THR A 311 2.37 27.35 21.03
N THR A 312 3.51 26.66 21.02
CA THR A 312 3.55 25.20 20.82
C THR A 312 2.91 24.47 22.01
N LYS A 313 1.93 25.06 22.70
CA LYS A 313 1.37 24.57 23.97
C LYS A 313 -0.15 24.71 24.02
N TYR A 314 -0.85 23.64 24.37
CA TYR A 314 -2.27 23.61 24.70
C TYR A 314 -2.41 23.10 26.14
N ASN A 315 -3.09 23.85 27.02
CA ASN A 315 -3.21 23.55 28.46
C ASN A 315 -1.87 23.31 29.20
N GLY A 316 -0.80 24.02 28.82
CA GLY A 316 0.49 23.98 29.50
C GLY A 316 1.44 22.83 29.11
N GLU A 317 0.98 21.89 28.28
CA GLU A 317 1.83 20.84 27.68
C GLU A 317 2.32 21.28 26.29
N ASP A 318 3.54 20.87 25.91
CA ASP A 318 4.05 21.04 24.54
C ASP A 318 3.14 20.28 23.56
N PHE A 319 2.34 21.06 22.84
CA PHE A 319 1.42 20.70 21.79
C PHE A 319 2.00 21.19 20.45
N PRO A 320 2.83 20.39 19.77
CA PRO A 320 3.26 20.71 18.42
C PRO A 320 2.01 20.61 17.53
N GLY A 321 1.42 21.75 17.15
CA GLY A 321 0.22 21.73 16.31
C GLY A 321 -0.65 22.99 16.33
N ILE A 322 -0.64 23.79 17.39
CA ILE A 322 -1.23 25.13 17.31
C ILE A 322 -0.16 26.03 16.70
N LEU A 323 -0.25 26.20 15.37
CA LEU A 323 0.64 27.02 14.55
C LEU A 323 2.12 26.62 14.70
N SER A 324 2.60 25.75 13.80
CA SER A 324 4.03 25.50 13.77
C SER A 324 4.77 26.85 13.53
N PRO A 325 5.90 27.09 14.22
CA PRO A 325 6.75 28.26 13.96
C PRO A 325 7.20 28.36 12.49
N LEU A 326 7.03 27.29 11.71
CA LEU A 326 7.58 27.11 10.36
C LEU A 326 6.56 27.34 9.23
N GLY A 327 5.26 27.48 9.50
CA GLY A 327 4.22 27.56 8.46
C GLY A 327 3.41 28.87 8.44
N HIS A 328 2.99 29.34 9.62
CA HIS A 328 2.01 30.44 9.75
C HIS A 328 2.49 31.59 10.65
N CYS A 329 3.31 31.33 11.68
CA CYS A 329 3.81 32.40 12.55
C CYS A 329 4.76 33.38 11.82
N GLU A 330 5.44 32.97 10.74
CA GLU A 330 6.23 33.90 9.89
C GLU A 330 5.36 34.88 9.06
N ARG A 331 4.03 34.70 8.99
CA ARG A 331 3.10 35.49 8.16
C ARG A 331 2.33 36.55 8.97
N ILE A 332 3.07 37.46 9.61
CA ILE A 332 2.62 38.45 10.63
C ILE A 332 1.48 39.41 10.17
N ALA A 333 1.07 39.37 8.91
CA ALA A 333 0.09 40.29 8.32
C ALA A 333 -1.17 39.64 7.70
N SER A 334 -1.31 38.30 7.69
CA SER A 334 -2.42 37.61 7.01
C SER A 334 -3.44 36.98 7.96
N THR A 335 -4.68 36.80 7.49
CA THR A 335 -5.65 35.88 8.08
C THR A 335 -5.38 34.43 7.68
N ALA A 336 -5.87 33.50 8.49
CA ALA A 336 -5.88 32.07 8.20
C ALA A 336 -7.26 31.50 8.52
N ILE A 337 -7.59 30.36 7.92
CA ILE A 337 -8.77 29.59 8.29
C ILE A 337 -8.60 29.14 9.73
N HIS A 338 -9.44 29.62 10.64
CA HIS A 338 -9.47 29.20 12.03
C HIS A 338 -10.20 27.88 12.21
N SER A 339 -11.42 27.81 11.69
CA SER A 339 -12.35 26.69 11.81
C SER A 339 -13.15 26.53 10.52
N ALA A 340 -13.71 25.33 10.29
CA ALA A 340 -14.61 25.07 9.18
C ALA A 340 -15.77 24.20 9.64
N GLU A 341 -16.98 24.54 9.19
CA GLU A 341 -18.21 23.88 9.58
C GLU A 341 -19.02 23.45 8.36
N VAL A 342 -19.60 22.26 8.44
CA VAL A 342 -20.36 21.65 7.33
C VAL A 342 -21.80 21.46 7.75
N LEU A 343 -22.72 22.13 7.05
CA LEU A 343 -24.16 21.86 7.13
C LEU A 343 -24.58 20.97 5.96
N THR A 344 -25.19 19.82 6.24
CA THR A 344 -25.69 18.91 5.19
C THR A 344 -27.20 19.06 5.02
N VAL A 345 -27.65 19.27 3.78
CA VAL A 345 -29.07 19.35 3.43
C VAL A 345 -29.53 17.98 2.91
N LEU A 346 -30.42 17.32 3.64
CA LEU A 346 -30.91 15.98 3.36
C LEU A 346 -32.34 16.01 2.81
N SER A 347 -32.77 14.95 2.13
CA SER A 347 -34.16 14.79 1.67
C SER A 347 -35.11 14.33 2.77
N GLY A 348 -34.57 13.81 3.88
CA GLY A 348 -35.30 13.32 5.03
C GLY A 348 -34.38 13.14 6.24
N VAL A 349 -34.96 12.73 7.36
CA VAL A 349 -34.21 12.44 8.60
C VAL A 349 -33.32 11.20 8.36
N PRO A 350 -32.00 11.28 8.61
CA PRO A 350 -31.10 10.14 8.46
C PRO A 350 -31.30 9.13 9.60
N PRO A 351 -30.92 7.86 9.43
CA PRO A 351 -30.78 6.92 10.54
C PRO A 351 -29.96 7.50 11.70
N ARG A 352 -30.30 7.07 12.92
CA ARG A 352 -29.82 7.69 14.16
C ARG A 352 -28.29 7.73 14.29
N LEU A 353 -27.59 6.72 13.81
CA LEU A 353 -26.14 6.60 13.93
C LEU A 353 -25.41 6.82 12.61
N SER A 354 -26.05 7.58 11.70
CA SER A 354 -25.42 7.97 10.45
C SER A 354 -24.20 8.87 10.67
N LEU A 355 -23.16 8.58 9.91
CA LEU A 355 -22.02 9.46 9.69
C LEU A 355 -22.42 10.57 8.71
N ARG A 356 -21.68 11.67 8.72
CA ARG A 356 -21.91 12.79 7.79
C ARG A 356 -21.48 12.36 6.37
N PRO A 357 -22.28 12.61 5.33
CA PRO A 357 -21.85 12.47 3.95
C PRO A 357 -20.62 13.34 3.63
N PRO A 358 -19.81 12.99 2.59
CA PRO A 358 -18.66 13.80 2.19
C PRO A 358 -19.06 15.24 1.88
N PHE A 359 -18.28 16.22 2.34
CA PHE A 359 -18.61 17.63 2.15
C PHE A 359 -18.35 18.12 0.71
N VAL A 360 -17.49 17.43 -0.03
CA VAL A 360 -17.10 17.73 -1.42
C VAL A 360 -17.98 17.01 -2.44
N GLY A 361 -17.99 17.49 -3.69
CA GLY A 361 -18.61 16.75 -4.80
C GLY A 361 -20.14 16.73 -4.76
N SER A 362 -20.75 16.07 -5.75
CA SER A 362 -22.21 15.85 -5.82
C SER A 362 -22.64 14.54 -5.16
N GLU A 363 -21.75 13.55 -5.04
CA GLU A 363 -22.02 12.30 -4.34
C GLU A 363 -22.14 12.58 -2.83
N LYS A 364 -23.22 12.07 -2.22
CA LYS A 364 -23.53 12.25 -0.79
C LYS A 364 -24.04 10.94 -0.19
N PRO A 365 -23.27 9.84 -0.25
CA PRO A 365 -23.68 8.59 0.39
C PRO A 365 -23.83 8.78 1.90
N LEU A 366 -24.78 8.04 2.46
CA LEU A 366 -25.04 8.02 3.89
C LEU A 366 -24.62 6.67 4.43
N TYR A 367 -23.62 6.67 5.29
CA TYR A 367 -23.12 5.47 5.97
C TYR A 367 -23.62 5.46 7.40
N ASP A 368 -24.04 4.29 7.88
CA ASP A 368 -24.43 4.09 9.27
C ASP A 368 -23.34 3.30 10.00
N ILE A 369 -22.96 3.75 11.19
CA ILE A 369 -21.93 3.07 11.99
C ILE A 369 -22.35 1.64 12.39
N GLN A 370 -23.65 1.32 12.35
CA GLN A 370 -24.14 -0.03 12.60
C GLN A 370 -23.67 -1.04 11.55
N ASN A 371 -23.25 -0.57 10.38
CA ASN A 371 -22.70 -1.41 9.32
C ASN A 371 -21.17 -1.58 9.44
N VAL A 372 -20.54 -0.96 10.45
CA VAL A 372 -19.10 -1.13 10.70
C VAL A 372 -18.83 -2.45 11.37
N ASP A 373 -17.90 -3.23 10.81
CA ASP A 373 -17.43 -4.45 11.45
C ASP A 373 -16.30 -4.16 12.45
N PHE A 374 -16.68 -3.96 13.71
CA PHE A 374 -15.73 -3.73 14.80
C PHE A 374 -14.84 -4.95 15.10
N ASN A 375 -15.20 -6.17 14.67
CA ASN A 375 -14.39 -7.37 14.89
C ASN A 375 -13.13 -7.40 14.01
N LEU A 376 -13.08 -6.55 12.99
CA LEU A 376 -11.90 -6.35 12.16
C LEU A 376 -10.80 -5.56 12.89
N ILE A 377 -11.09 -4.98 14.05
CA ILE A 377 -10.12 -4.20 14.85
C ILE A 377 -9.60 -5.08 16.00
N PRO A 378 -8.30 -5.45 16.00
CA PRO A 378 -7.69 -6.12 17.14
C PRO A 378 -7.78 -5.29 18.43
N THR A 379 -7.70 -5.98 19.57
CA THR A 379 -7.69 -5.36 20.90
C THR A 379 -6.39 -5.72 21.61
N LEU A 380 -5.37 -4.89 21.38
CA LEU A 380 -4.04 -5.03 21.96
C LEU A 380 -4.05 -4.54 23.41
N SER A 381 -3.52 -5.36 24.33
CA SER A 381 -3.41 -4.98 25.74
C SER A 381 -2.59 -3.69 25.93
N THR A 382 -3.06 -2.84 26.84
CA THR A 382 -2.37 -1.63 27.29
C THR A 382 -1.26 -1.89 28.31
N ASP A 383 -1.06 -3.14 28.75
CA ASP A 383 -0.13 -3.47 29.83
C ASP A 383 1.33 -3.22 29.45
N GLY A 384 1.97 -2.28 30.15
CA GLY A 384 3.36 -1.88 29.87
C GLY A 384 3.50 -0.93 28.67
N ILE A 385 2.38 -0.38 28.18
CA ILE A 385 2.35 0.69 27.18
C ILE A 385 2.28 2.04 27.90
N THR A 386 3.06 3.01 27.43
CA THR A 386 3.00 4.38 27.91
C THR A 386 1.87 5.10 27.19
N LEU A 387 0.70 5.19 27.82
CA LEU A 387 -0.45 5.89 27.25
C LEU A 387 -0.24 7.42 27.24
N PRO A 388 -0.74 8.14 26.22
CA PRO A 388 -0.72 9.60 26.22
C PRO A 388 -1.52 10.20 27.37
N SER A 389 -1.15 11.41 27.81
CA SER A 389 -1.92 12.19 28.80
C SER A 389 -3.37 12.36 28.35
N SER A 390 -4.31 12.54 29.27
CA SER A 390 -5.72 12.81 28.93
C SER A 390 -5.88 14.03 28.01
N SER A 391 -5.06 15.06 28.21
CA SER A 391 -5.00 16.24 27.33
C SER A 391 -4.55 15.87 25.92
N LYS A 392 -3.48 15.08 25.78
CA LYS A 392 -3.00 14.61 24.47
C LYS A 392 -4.03 13.70 23.78
N ARG A 393 -4.75 12.85 24.51
CA ARG A 393 -5.82 12.00 23.98
C ARG A 393 -7.01 12.81 23.46
N ALA A 394 -7.43 13.84 24.21
CA ALA A 394 -8.44 14.79 23.73
C ALA A 394 -7.96 15.55 22.47
N GLY A 395 -6.68 15.90 22.43
CA GLY A 395 -6.02 16.47 21.27
C GLY A 395 -6.14 15.60 20.02
N LEU A 396 -5.78 14.31 20.13
CA LEU A 396 -5.87 13.34 19.04
C LEU A 396 -7.29 13.26 18.45
N LEU A 397 -8.31 13.27 19.31
CA LEU A 397 -9.72 13.28 18.89
C LEU A 397 -10.09 14.57 18.13
N ASN A 398 -9.68 15.73 18.63
CA ASN A 398 -9.99 17.02 18.00
C ASN A 398 -9.43 17.13 16.57
N VAL A 399 -8.22 16.58 16.35
CA VAL A 399 -7.53 16.60 15.05
C VAL A 399 -8.31 15.86 13.97
N ILE A 400 -8.84 14.67 14.27
CA ILE A 400 -9.57 13.83 13.31
C ILE A 400 -11.05 14.19 13.17
N LYS A 401 -11.60 14.91 14.16
CA LYS A 401 -13.01 15.30 14.20
C LYS A 401 -13.35 16.44 13.23
N ALA A 402 -12.46 17.43 13.14
CA ALA A 402 -12.73 18.63 12.36
C ALA A 402 -12.79 18.32 10.85
N PRO A 403 -13.60 19.05 10.06
CA PRO A 403 -13.55 18.97 8.60
C PRO A 403 -12.24 19.57 8.08
N TRP A 404 -11.48 18.83 7.28
CA TRP A 404 -10.28 19.35 6.66
C TRP A 404 -10.55 19.71 5.21
N LEU A 405 -10.32 20.96 4.87
CA LEU A 405 -10.63 21.52 3.56
C LEU A 405 -9.57 21.14 2.53
N MET A 406 -9.55 19.85 2.15
CA MET A 406 -8.47 19.28 1.34
C MET A 406 -8.65 19.39 -0.17
N HIS A 407 -9.73 20.00 -0.63
CA HIS A 407 -10.10 20.04 -2.04
C HIS A 407 -9.26 21.01 -2.90
N LYS A 408 -8.25 21.69 -2.36
CA LYS A 408 -7.35 22.50 -3.18
C LYS A 408 -6.21 21.63 -3.73
N THR A 409 -6.00 21.61 -5.04
CA THR A 409 -5.11 20.66 -5.74
C THR A 409 -3.61 21.01 -5.72
N GLU A 410 -3.22 22.10 -5.06
CA GLU A 410 -1.84 22.62 -5.09
C GLU A 410 -1.27 22.70 -3.67
N TRP A 411 0.05 22.82 -3.56
CA TRP A 411 0.78 22.92 -2.28
C TRP A 411 0.30 24.04 -1.33
N SER A 412 -0.36 25.07 -1.86
CA SER A 412 -1.01 26.09 -1.03
C SER A 412 -2.32 25.62 -0.38
N GLY A 413 -2.79 24.40 -0.65
CA GLY A 413 -3.98 23.82 -0.03
C GLY A 413 -3.83 23.61 1.46
N ARG A 414 -2.61 23.43 1.95
CA ARG A 414 -2.27 23.36 3.38
C ARG A 414 -2.74 24.60 4.14
N ASP A 415 -2.74 25.75 3.46
CA ASP A 415 -3.17 27.02 4.05
C ASP A 415 -4.73 27.08 4.21
N LEU A 416 -5.46 26.05 3.73
CA LEU A 416 -6.89 25.83 4.02
C LEU A 416 -7.14 24.92 5.22
N HIS A 417 -6.11 24.30 5.79
CA HIS A 417 -6.26 23.55 7.04
C HIS A 417 -6.70 24.50 8.15
N PRO A 418 -7.79 24.20 8.87
CA PRO A 418 -8.19 25.03 9.99
C PRO A 418 -7.08 25.10 11.05
N SER A 419 -6.72 26.31 11.50
CA SER A 419 -5.62 26.57 12.42
C SER A 419 -5.93 26.12 13.86
N ASN A 420 -7.20 25.85 14.18
CA ASN A 420 -7.60 25.16 15.41
C ASN A 420 -7.42 23.63 15.32
N THR A 421 -6.90 23.15 14.18
CA THR A 421 -6.44 21.78 13.94
C THR A 421 -4.94 21.78 13.61
N LEU A 422 -4.44 20.76 12.92
CA LEU A 422 -3.04 20.68 12.50
C LEU A 422 -2.87 21.35 11.14
N ASP A 423 -1.84 22.19 11.03
CA ASP A 423 -1.59 23.03 9.86
C ASP A 423 -0.47 22.45 8.96
N TYR A 424 0.50 21.74 9.54
CA TYR A 424 1.67 21.25 8.81
C TYR A 424 1.71 19.71 8.66
N HIS A 425 2.14 19.29 7.48
CA HIS A 425 2.05 17.90 6.99
C HIS A 425 2.76 16.88 7.88
N GLU A 426 3.85 17.27 8.53
CA GLU A 426 4.60 16.41 9.44
C GLU A 426 3.77 16.06 10.68
N GLU A 427 3.16 17.06 11.30
CA GLU A 427 2.33 16.92 12.49
C GLU A 427 1.11 16.09 12.13
N ILE A 428 0.43 16.40 11.03
CA ILE A 428 -0.71 15.63 10.53
C ILE A 428 -0.39 14.13 10.50
N THR A 429 0.73 13.79 9.89
CA THR A 429 1.20 12.42 9.74
C THR A 429 1.55 11.80 11.09
N SER A 430 2.25 12.53 11.96
CA SER A 430 2.60 12.08 13.31
C SER A 430 1.37 11.77 14.16
N TYR A 431 0.32 12.60 14.08
CA TYR A 431 -0.93 12.37 14.80
C TYR A 431 -1.71 11.20 14.21
N TYR A 432 -1.74 11.03 12.89
CA TYR A 432 -2.33 9.83 12.30
C TYR A 432 -1.57 8.57 12.69
N SER A 433 -0.25 8.62 12.80
CA SER A 433 0.57 7.57 13.41
C SER A 433 0.05 7.19 14.79
N ASP A 434 -0.10 8.19 15.67
CA ASP A 434 -0.55 7.99 17.05
C ASP A 434 -1.96 7.41 17.08
N VAL A 435 -2.92 8.02 16.35
CA VAL A 435 -4.31 7.57 16.29
C VAL A 435 -4.40 6.14 15.75
N ALA A 436 -3.66 5.83 14.69
CA ALA A 436 -3.69 4.51 14.04
C ALA A 436 -3.32 3.39 15.01
N VAL A 437 -2.29 3.60 15.83
CA VAL A 437 -1.89 2.64 16.86
C VAL A 437 -2.82 2.68 18.06
N PHE A 438 -3.29 3.87 18.43
CA PHE A 438 -4.15 4.07 19.59
C PHE A 438 -5.49 3.33 19.45
N ILE A 439 -6.09 3.34 18.25
CA ILE A 439 -7.32 2.60 17.93
C ILE A 439 -7.19 1.09 18.18
N LEU A 440 -5.98 0.52 18.01
CA LEU A 440 -5.74 -0.91 18.19
C LEU A 440 -5.67 -1.32 19.67
N LEU A 441 -5.56 -0.37 20.59
CA LEU A 441 -5.44 -0.68 22.02
C LEU A 441 -6.79 -1.02 22.66
N ASP A 442 -6.72 -1.67 23.81
CA ASP A 442 -7.85 -1.89 24.72
C ASP A 442 -8.20 -0.60 25.46
N LEU A 443 -8.96 0.26 24.79
CA LEU A 443 -9.38 1.57 25.28
C LEU A 443 -10.80 1.54 25.85
N PRO A 444 -11.16 2.49 26.74
CA PRO A 444 -12.54 2.69 27.14
C PRO A 444 -13.48 2.78 25.91
N LYS A 445 -14.61 2.08 25.99
CA LYS A 445 -15.56 1.88 24.88
C LYS A 445 -15.90 3.16 24.11
N VAL A 446 -16.26 4.23 24.82
CA VAL A 446 -16.62 5.54 24.25
C VAL A 446 -15.46 6.18 23.49
N GLU A 447 -14.26 6.12 24.06
CA GLU A 447 -13.06 6.68 23.46
C GLU A 447 -12.67 5.92 22.18
N LYS A 448 -12.65 4.58 22.23
CA LYS A 448 -12.38 3.72 21.07
C LYS A 448 -13.36 4.00 19.93
N ARG A 449 -14.66 4.07 20.24
CA ARG A 449 -15.72 4.35 19.26
C ARG A 449 -15.64 5.74 18.67
N SER A 450 -15.29 6.73 19.48
CA SER A 450 -15.08 8.10 19.00
C SER A 450 -13.96 8.15 17.98
N LEU A 451 -12.81 7.53 18.29
CA LEU A 451 -11.67 7.46 17.37
C LEU A 451 -12.04 6.75 16.07
N ILE A 452 -12.74 5.62 16.14
CA ILE A 452 -13.17 4.86 14.97
C ILE A 452 -14.14 5.68 14.12
N ALA A 453 -15.20 6.25 14.71
CA ALA A 453 -16.21 7.01 13.97
C ALA A 453 -15.60 8.23 13.27
N TYR A 454 -14.74 8.99 13.96
CA TYR A 454 -14.07 10.15 13.37
C TYR A 454 -13.02 9.74 12.32
N MET A 455 -12.30 8.63 12.52
CA MET A 455 -11.34 8.13 11.52
C MET A 455 -12.04 7.62 10.25
N ILE A 456 -13.17 6.92 10.38
CA ILE A 456 -14.00 6.53 9.23
C ILE A 456 -14.53 7.77 8.51
N GLN A 457 -15.07 8.75 9.25
CA GLN A 457 -15.50 10.02 8.68
C GLN A 457 -14.40 10.71 7.88
N ARG A 458 -13.18 10.74 8.43
CA ARG A 458 -12.02 11.30 7.76
C ARG A 458 -11.67 10.53 6.49
N GLY A 459 -11.61 9.20 6.56
CA GLY A 459 -11.36 8.35 5.41
C GLY A 459 -12.37 8.56 4.28
N MET A 460 -13.65 8.74 4.61
CA MET A 460 -14.67 9.05 3.61
C MET A 460 -14.48 10.43 2.98
N ASP A 461 -14.27 11.48 3.78
CA ASP A 461 -14.03 12.83 3.23
C ASP A 461 -12.80 12.85 2.31
N ASP A 462 -11.73 12.15 2.72
CA ASP A 462 -10.51 12.00 1.91
C ASP A 462 -10.80 11.19 0.64
N TYR A 463 -11.44 10.03 0.72
CA TYR A 463 -11.78 9.21 -0.46
C TYR A 463 -12.59 10.01 -1.48
N PHE A 464 -13.66 10.70 -1.06
CA PHE A 464 -14.51 11.45 -1.97
C PHE A 464 -13.84 12.70 -2.52
N THR A 465 -12.95 13.34 -1.74
CA THR A 465 -12.08 14.40 -2.27
C THR A 465 -11.24 13.85 -3.41
N HIS A 466 -10.61 12.70 -3.22
CA HIS A 466 -9.73 12.07 -4.20
C HIS A 466 -10.45 11.45 -5.40
N LYS A 467 -11.70 11.02 -5.21
CA LYS A 467 -12.55 10.48 -6.26
C LYS A 467 -12.93 11.55 -7.29
N ILE A 468 -13.19 12.79 -6.86
CA ILE A 468 -13.59 13.88 -7.77
C ILE A 468 -12.41 14.67 -8.35
N GLY A 469 -11.20 14.46 -7.83
CA GLY A 469 -9.93 15.01 -8.33
C GLY A 469 -8.88 15.02 -7.21
N HIS A 470 -7.73 15.67 -7.37
CA HIS A 470 -6.68 15.57 -6.34
C HIS A 470 -6.83 16.67 -5.28
N GLY A 471 -6.84 16.31 -4.01
CA GLY A 471 -6.67 17.26 -2.91
C GLY A 471 -5.20 17.59 -2.63
N ASP A 472 -4.94 18.43 -1.63
CA ASP A 472 -3.60 18.61 -1.06
C ASP A 472 -3.34 17.50 -0.02
N SER A 473 -2.06 17.13 0.15
CA SER A 473 -1.51 16.07 1.02
C SER A 473 -1.34 14.67 0.44
N SER A 474 -0.43 13.88 1.04
CA SER A 474 -0.11 12.48 0.72
C SER A 474 -0.38 11.50 1.88
N PHE A 475 -1.05 11.95 2.95
CA PHE A 475 -1.12 11.25 4.25
C PHE A 475 -2.50 10.65 4.56
N TYR A 476 -3.39 10.61 3.56
CA TYR A 476 -4.79 10.18 3.69
C TYR A 476 -5.00 8.68 3.38
N TYR A 477 -3.95 7.95 3.00
CA TYR A 477 -4.05 6.53 2.63
C TYR A 477 -4.52 5.66 3.81
N TYR A 478 -4.03 5.93 5.03
CA TYR A 478 -4.47 5.19 6.21
C TYR A 478 -5.95 5.45 6.54
N PRO A 479 -6.42 6.71 6.70
CA PRO A 479 -7.84 6.97 6.91
C PRO A 479 -8.75 6.31 5.85
N VAL A 480 -8.41 6.40 4.57
CA VAL A 480 -9.20 5.83 3.47
C VAL A 480 -9.24 4.30 3.56
N LEU A 481 -8.10 3.63 3.69
CA LEU A 481 -8.04 2.17 3.80
C LEU A 481 -8.71 1.66 5.07
N PHE A 482 -8.54 2.37 6.18
CA PHE A 482 -9.21 2.07 7.44
C PHE A 482 -10.72 2.15 7.30
N ALA A 483 -11.24 3.21 6.67
CA ALA A 483 -12.67 3.36 6.40
C ALA A 483 -13.19 2.24 5.48
N GLY A 484 -12.52 1.99 4.34
CA GLY A 484 -12.94 0.96 3.39
C GLY A 484 -12.93 -0.44 4.00
N HIS A 485 -11.95 -0.75 4.83
CA HIS A 485 -11.86 -2.02 5.54
C HIS A 485 -13.03 -2.22 6.51
N LEU A 486 -13.28 -1.22 7.36
CA LEU A 486 -14.31 -1.32 8.40
C LEU A 486 -15.75 -1.21 7.89
N LEU A 487 -15.96 -0.47 6.79
CA LEU A 487 -17.24 -0.39 6.10
C LEU A 487 -17.50 -1.58 5.18
N ASN A 488 -16.51 -2.47 5.01
CA ASN A 488 -16.53 -3.55 4.02
C ASN A 488 -16.89 -3.03 2.61
N ASP A 489 -16.32 -1.88 2.25
CA ASP A 489 -16.58 -1.19 0.98
C ASP A 489 -15.39 -1.43 0.02
N PRO A 490 -15.53 -2.32 -0.98
CA PRO A 490 -14.44 -2.68 -1.87
C PRO A 490 -14.00 -1.53 -2.78
N ASP A 491 -14.88 -0.57 -3.09
CA ASP A 491 -14.54 0.59 -3.92
C ASP A 491 -13.62 1.55 -3.16
N ILE A 492 -13.85 1.72 -1.86
CA ILE A 492 -12.98 2.50 -0.97
C ILE A 492 -11.68 1.72 -0.67
N LEU A 493 -11.78 0.42 -0.38
CA LEU A 493 -10.64 -0.39 0.03
C LEU A 493 -9.63 -0.62 -1.12
N ASN A 494 -10.11 -0.80 -2.35
CA ASN A 494 -9.26 -0.95 -3.54
C ASN A 494 -8.86 0.37 -4.19
N PHE A 495 -9.28 1.51 -3.62
CA PHE A 495 -9.09 2.82 -4.24
C PHE A 495 -7.66 3.04 -4.73
N PHE A 496 -6.64 2.70 -3.93
CA PHE A 496 -5.25 2.89 -4.31
C PHE A 496 -4.75 1.88 -5.35
N LYS A 497 -5.22 0.63 -5.32
CA LYS A 497 -4.89 -0.40 -6.33
C LYS A 497 -5.47 -0.07 -7.70
N ASP A 498 -6.72 0.42 -7.73
CA ASP A 498 -7.46 0.63 -8.98
C ASP A 498 -7.18 2.00 -9.60
N SER A 499 -7.02 3.04 -8.77
CA SER A 499 -6.72 4.40 -9.23
C SER A 499 -5.34 4.53 -9.89
N HIS A 500 -4.45 3.56 -9.68
CA HIS A 500 -3.19 3.41 -10.44
C HIS A 500 -3.42 3.35 -11.95
N ASN A 501 -4.58 2.85 -12.41
CA ASN A 501 -4.91 2.73 -13.83
C ASN A 501 -5.78 3.90 -14.35
N ALA A 502 -6.66 4.45 -13.51
CA ALA A 502 -7.74 5.36 -13.94
C ALA A 502 -7.38 6.87 -13.98
N LEU A 503 -6.37 7.33 -13.24
CA LEU A 503 -6.00 8.76 -13.16
C LEU A 503 -4.82 9.14 -14.07
N SER A 504 -4.52 8.28 -15.04
CA SER A 504 -3.36 8.36 -15.93
C SER A 504 -3.44 9.44 -17.01
N ASP A 505 -4.60 10.07 -17.24
CA ASP A 505 -4.84 10.83 -18.48
C ASP A 505 -5.12 12.35 -18.31
N GLN A 506 -5.06 12.89 -17.09
CA GLN A 506 -5.38 14.31 -16.84
C GLN A 506 -4.36 15.02 -15.92
N GLY A 507 -3.05 14.84 -16.14
CA GLY A 507 -1.99 15.79 -15.78
C GLY A 507 -1.92 16.33 -14.33
N SER A 508 -2.66 15.75 -13.39
CA SER A 508 -2.96 16.33 -12.09
C SER A 508 -2.52 15.38 -10.99
N ARG A 509 -2.07 15.95 -9.89
CA ARG A 509 -1.03 15.37 -9.04
C ARG A 509 -1.60 14.51 -7.90
N MET A 510 -2.02 13.29 -8.21
CA MET A 510 -1.64 12.13 -7.38
C MET A 510 -0.75 11.19 -8.15
N LYS A 511 0.40 11.75 -8.48
CA LYS A 511 1.56 10.97 -8.13
C LYS A 511 1.73 11.12 -6.63
N THR A 512 1.56 10.08 -5.82
CA THR A 512 2.51 9.85 -4.72
C THR A 512 3.91 9.68 -5.33
N ARG A 513 4.41 10.65 -6.12
CA ARG A 513 5.54 10.45 -7.06
C ARG A 513 5.60 9.08 -7.77
N SER A 514 4.44 8.50 -8.10
CA SER A 514 4.36 7.34 -8.98
C SER A 514 4.74 7.75 -10.41
N ARG A 515 5.93 7.33 -10.83
CA ARG A 515 6.12 6.40 -11.96
C ARG A 515 7.62 6.19 -12.17
N ASP A 516 8.04 4.94 -12.05
CA ASP A 516 9.13 4.30 -12.79
C ASP A 516 10.44 3.93 -12.07
N LYS A 517 10.75 4.37 -10.83
CA LYS A 517 12.06 4.02 -10.20
C LYS A 517 12.06 3.64 -8.70
N PHE A 518 11.15 2.76 -8.25
CA PHE A 518 11.49 1.87 -7.13
C PHE A 518 12.22 0.66 -7.72
N TYR A 519 13.54 0.73 -7.86
CA TYR A 519 14.35 -0.44 -8.19
C TYR A 519 14.68 -1.18 -6.89
N PHE A 520 14.45 -2.48 -6.87
CA PHE A 520 15.34 -3.38 -6.16
C PHE A 520 16.59 -3.55 -7.03
N SER A 521 17.77 -3.22 -6.51
CA SER A 521 18.98 -3.86 -7.03
C SER A 521 19.04 -5.30 -6.51
N SER A 522 19.68 -6.17 -7.27
CA SER A 522 19.90 -7.58 -6.94
C SER A 522 20.70 -7.81 -5.64
N ASP A 523 21.11 -6.76 -4.95
CA ASP A 523 21.84 -6.77 -3.68
C ASP A 523 20.97 -6.48 -2.44
N GLY A 524 19.66 -6.26 -2.60
CA GLY A 524 18.73 -6.08 -1.47
C GLY A 524 18.60 -4.66 -0.91
N THR A 525 18.98 -3.62 -1.67
CA THR A 525 18.73 -2.21 -1.29
C THR A 525 17.48 -1.60 -1.93
N SER A 526 16.83 -0.64 -1.24
CA SER A 526 15.55 -0.04 -1.63
C SER A 526 15.68 1.45 -1.98
N LYS A 527 15.19 1.86 -3.17
CA LYS A 527 15.14 3.28 -3.60
C LYS A 527 13.80 3.94 -3.26
N ILE A 528 13.73 4.82 -2.26
CA ILE A 528 12.51 5.61 -1.96
C ILE A 528 12.52 6.92 -2.75
N VAL A 529 11.50 7.14 -3.59
CA VAL A 529 11.25 8.43 -4.27
C VAL A 529 10.19 9.25 -3.50
N SER A 530 10.41 9.49 -2.22
CA SER A 530 9.71 10.60 -1.53
C SER A 530 10.31 11.86 -2.08
N THR A 531 9.54 12.63 -2.81
CA THR A 531 10.00 13.95 -3.17
C THR A 531 8.91 14.91 -2.68
N ILE A 532 9.27 15.87 -1.87
CA ILE A 532 8.46 17.05 -1.57
C ILE A 532 9.53 18.12 -1.55
N VAL A 533 9.97 18.58 -2.73
CA VAL A 533 10.47 19.96 -2.93
C VAL A 533 10.41 20.26 -4.43
N PRO A 534 9.90 21.42 -4.87
CA PRO A 534 10.14 21.94 -6.22
C PRO A 534 11.62 22.31 -6.41
N LYS A 535 12.11 22.24 -7.65
CA LYS A 535 13.41 22.82 -8.03
C LYS A 535 13.53 24.24 -7.47
N GLY A 536 14.60 24.53 -6.72
CA GLY A 536 15.09 25.91 -6.64
C GLY A 536 15.87 26.30 -5.41
N ARG A 537 15.32 26.18 -4.19
CA ARG A 537 15.97 26.61 -2.94
C ARG A 537 15.44 25.81 -1.76
N GLY A 538 16.33 25.29 -0.91
CA GLY A 538 15.95 24.84 0.43
C GLY A 538 15.63 26.02 1.36
N TRP A 539 15.10 25.73 2.55
CA TRP A 539 14.66 26.69 3.60
C TRP A 539 15.68 27.79 3.96
N THR A 540 16.96 27.62 3.61
CA THR A 540 18.05 28.58 3.86
C THR A 540 18.65 29.21 2.60
N GLY A 541 17.97 29.16 1.45
CA GLY A 541 18.47 29.75 0.21
C GLY A 541 19.68 29.02 -0.42
N ALA A 542 20.03 27.84 0.06
CA ALA A 542 21.17 27.06 -0.42
C ALA A 542 20.83 26.18 -1.63
N LYS A 543 21.82 25.98 -2.52
CA LYS A 543 21.80 24.99 -3.61
C LYS A 543 21.94 23.58 -3.05
N VAL A 544 21.23 22.61 -3.62
CA VAL A 544 21.04 21.26 -3.08
C VAL A 544 21.53 20.22 -4.09
N LEU A 545 22.23 19.17 -3.64
CA LEU A 545 22.72 18.07 -4.47
C LEU A 545 22.54 16.72 -3.73
N PHE A 546 22.34 15.64 -4.50
CA PHE A 546 21.95 14.29 -4.04
C PHE A 546 22.89 13.21 -4.62
N ARG A 547 22.71 11.91 -4.31
CA ARG A 547 23.41 10.80 -5.00
C ARG A 547 23.11 10.91 -6.50
N LYS A 548 24.06 11.44 -7.27
CA LYS A 548 23.82 11.79 -8.68
C LYS A 548 23.80 10.51 -9.51
N GLN A 549 22.70 10.23 -10.20
CA GLN A 549 22.81 9.91 -11.62
C GLN A 549 21.66 10.49 -12.47
N THR A 550 22.13 11.25 -13.47
CA THR A 550 21.51 11.78 -14.70
C THR A 550 20.17 12.51 -14.60
N SER A 551 20.24 13.80 -14.99
CA SER A 551 19.24 14.74 -15.55
C SER A 551 17.80 14.83 -15.01
N ASN A 552 17.20 13.78 -14.45
CA ASN A 552 15.75 13.69 -14.20
C ASN A 552 15.32 13.25 -12.78
N GLY A 553 16.14 13.48 -11.74
CA GLY A 553 15.62 13.78 -10.38
C GLY A 553 15.14 12.63 -9.48
N GLU A 554 16.01 11.67 -9.16
CA GLU A 554 15.76 10.66 -8.12
C GLU A 554 16.83 10.70 -7.02
N HIS A 555 16.39 10.57 -5.76
CA HIS A 555 17.27 10.66 -4.60
C HIS A 555 16.94 9.57 -3.58
N GLU A 556 17.89 8.68 -3.32
CA GLU A 556 17.81 7.50 -2.44
C GLU A 556 18.20 7.81 -0.98
N HIS A 557 17.65 7.07 -0.01
CA HIS A 557 18.08 7.11 1.40
C HIS A 557 19.26 6.17 1.63
N LEU A 558 20.29 6.63 2.35
CA LEU A 558 21.46 5.80 2.67
C LEU A 558 21.20 4.88 3.87
N HIS A 559 21.75 3.66 3.80
CA HIS A 559 21.83 2.78 4.97
C HIS A 559 22.77 3.39 6.04
N PRO A 560 22.52 3.24 7.36
CA PRO A 560 23.39 3.76 8.42
C PRO A 560 24.87 3.42 8.27
N THR A 561 25.18 2.21 7.79
CA THR A 561 26.55 1.77 7.54
C THR A 561 27.22 2.49 6.36
N GLU A 562 26.45 3.20 5.55
CA GLU A 562 26.91 3.98 4.40
C GLU A 562 26.99 5.48 4.69
N TRP A 563 26.61 5.93 5.89
CA TRP A 563 26.62 7.36 6.23
C TRP A 563 28.03 7.96 6.22
N SER A 564 29.05 7.15 6.45
CA SER A 564 30.47 7.54 6.31
C SER A 564 30.91 7.78 4.86
N LYS A 565 30.12 7.32 3.87
CA LYS A 565 30.38 7.54 2.44
C LYS A 565 29.95 8.94 1.97
N VAL A 566 29.36 9.75 2.85
CA VAL A 566 29.00 11.15 2.60
C VAL A 566 30.09 12.02 3.21
N ASP A 567 30.81 12.77 2.38
CA ASP A 567 31.89 13.63 2.87
C ASP A 567 31.32 14.85 3.64
N ALA A 568 32.09 15.43 4.56
CA ALA A 568 31.66 16.57 5.41
C ALA A 568 31.41 17.89 4.63
N SER A 569 31.90 18.00 3.39
CA SER A 569 31.58 19.02 2.39
C SER A 569 30.48 18.58 1.38
N GLY A 570 29.96 17.37 1.50
CA GLY A 570 29.08 16.67 0.57
C GLY A 570 27.61 16.61 1.01
N GLY A 571 27.02 17.76 1.33
CA GLY A 571 25.56 17.97 1.20
C GLY A 571 24.62 17.35 2.24
N GLY A 572 25.11 16.70 3.28
CA GLY A 572 24.27 16.14 4.35
C GLY A 572 24.09 17.09 5.53
N SER A 573 23.03 17.92 5.54
CA SER A 573 22.63 18.53 6.83
C SER A 573 21.16 18.90 7.03
N LYS A 574 20.33 19.04 5.97
CA LYS A 574 18.94 19.52 6.18
C LYS A 574 17.82 18.82 5.38
N MET A 575 18.08 18.29 4.18
CA MET A 575 17.02 17.64 3.38
C MET A 575 16.81 16.16 3.72
N GLU A 576 17.88 15.43 4.03
CA GLU A 576 17.75 14.10 4.62
C GLU A 576 17.04 14.19 5.99
N SER A 577 17.29 15.27 6.74
CA SER A 577 16.60 15.59 8.00
C SER A 577 15.10 15.88 7.80
N TYR A 578 14.71 16.50 6.69
CA TYR A 578 13.31 16.77 6.33
C TYR A 578 12.52 15.50 5.96
N ARG A 579 13.15 14.58 5.22
CA ARG A 579 12.52 13.28 4.95
C ARG A 579 12.34 12.51 6.27
N ARG A 580 13.37 12.49 7.12
CA ARG A 580 13.29 11.92 8.47
C ARG A 580 12.24 12.57 9.37
N CYS A 581 11.88 13.83 9.16
CA CYS A 581 10.88 14.52 9.99
C CYS A 581 9.46 14.10 9.56
N CYS A 582 9.18 14.10 8.25
CA CYS A 582 7.87 13.73 7.71
C CYS A 582 7.59 12.21 7.72
N ASP A 583 8.61 11.36 7.55
CA ASP A 583 8.42 9.93 7.35
C ASP A 583 8.13 9.15 8.66
N LYS A 584 8.47 9.71 9.83
CA LYS A 584 8.21 9.11 11.15
C LYS A 584 6.73 8.96 11.46
N GLY A 585 5.92 9.89 10.95
CA GLY A 585 4.48 9.81 11.11
C GLY A 585 3.85 8.61 10.40
N PHE A 586 4.57 7.95 9.50
CA PHE A 586 4.03 6.80 8.79
C PHE A 586 4.18 5.48 9.55
N GLU A 587 5.05 5.42 10.57
CA GLU A 587 5.38 4.16 11.25
C GLU A 587 4.17 3.52 11.94
N GLY A 588 3.40 4.31 12.68
CA GLY A 588 2.20 3.86 13.37
C GLY A 588 1.07 3.49 12.40
N MET A 589 0.93 4.25 11.31
CA MET A 589 -0.01 3.91 10.23
C MET A 589 0.38 2.60 9.53
N ALA A 590 1.66 2.44 9.17
CA ALA A 590 2.18 1.23 8.54
C ALA A 590 2.04 0.01 9.46
N PHE A 591 2.35 0.19 10.75
CA PHE A 591 2.11 -0.83 11.77
C PHE A 591 0.64 -1.20 11.85
N ALA A 592 -0.25 -0.22 11.93
CA ALA A 592 -1.68 -0.49 12.04
C ALA A 592 -2.24 -1.21 10.81
N LEU A 593 -1.85 -0.81 9.60
CA LEU A 593 -2.27 -1.51 8.36
C LEU A 593 -1.79 -2.97 8.31
N GLN A 594 -0.63 -3.28 8.90
CA GLN A 594 -0.17 -4.66 9.01
C GLN A 594 -0.98 -5.46 10.02
N ILE A 595 -1.25 -4.90 11.19
CA ILE A 595 -2.06 -5.53 12.22
C ILE A 595 -3.49 -5.79 11.72
N LEU A 596 -4.04 -4.85 10.96
CA LEU A 596 -5.35 -4.98 10.29
C LEU A 596 -5.33 -5.94 9.08
N GLY A 597 -4.16 -6.43 8.66
CA GLY A 597 -4.06 -7.35 7.51
C GLY A 597 -4.35 -6.71 6.14
N ILE A 598 -4.36 -5.38 6.05
CA ILE A 598 -4.72 -4.62 4.83
C ILE A 598 -3.53 -3.89 4.19
N SER A 599 -2.30 -4.25 4.56
CA SER A 599 -1.08 -3.64 4.02
C SER A 599 -0.96 -3.74 2.50
N SER A 600 -1.45 -4.84 1.92
CA SER A 600 -1.43 -5.08 0.47
C SER A 600 -2.29 -4.09 -0.32
N TYR A 601 -3.27 -3.43 0.30
CA TYR A 601 -4.15 -2.45 -0.35
C TYR A 601 -3.50 -1.08 -0.56
N THR A 602 -2.32 -0.85 0.00
CA THR A 602 -1.55 0.37 -0.27
C THR A 602 -0.82 0.35 -1.61
N ASP A 603 -0.61 -0.85 -2.19
CA ASP A 603 0.34 -1.08 -3.30
C ASP A 603 1.73 -0.46 -3.07
N HIS A 604 2.16 -0.38 -1.79
CA HIS A 604 3.39 0.32 -1.40
C HIS A 604 4.30 -0.52 -0.48
N PRO A 605 4.80 -1.69 -0.89
CA PRO A 605 5.77 -2.49 -0.10
C PRO A 605 6.95 -1.68 0.50
N PRO A 606 7.53 -0.67 -0.21
CA PRO A 606 8.63 0.11 0.34
C PRO A 606 8.31 0.93 1.60
N LEU A 607 7.05 1.33 1.80
CA LEU A 607 6.62 2.13 2.96
C LEU A 607 6.88 1.35 4.25
N PHE A 608 6.55 0.08 4.20
CA PHE A 608 6.63 -0.77 5.36
C PHE A 608 8.02 -1.39 5.53
N ALA A 609 8.77 -1.63 4.45
CA ALA A 609 10.19 -1.95 4.54
C ALA A 609 10.97 -0.81 5.23
N TYR A 610 10.58 0.44 4.96
CA TYR A 610 11.11 1.61 5.65
C TYR A 610 10.72 1.65 7.13
N ALA A 611 9.42 1.52 7.45
CA ALA A 611 8.95 1.48 8.83
C ALA A 611 9.65 0.37 9.65
N ARG A 612 9.89 -0.78 9.00
CA ARG A 612 10.67 -1.89 9.56
C ARG A 612 12.08 -1.52 9.89
N ARG A 613 12.78 -1.03 8.88
CA ARG A 613 14.17 -0.65 9.00
C ARG A 613 14.36 0.35 10.14
N TRP A 614 13.47 1.33 10.32
CA TRP A 614 13.54 2.27 11.44
C TRP A 614 13.34 1.64 12.83
N LYS A 615 12.48 0.63 12.95
CA LYS A 615 12.27 -0.08 14.21
C LYS A 615 13.37 -1.08 14.54
N GLU A 616 14.03 -1.65 13.53
CA GLU A 616 15.12 -2.62 13.66
C GLU A 616 16.50 -1.98 13.76
N GLU A 617 16.67 -0.77 13.20
CA GLU A 617 17.93 -0.03 13.26
C GLU A 617 18.27 0.39 14.69
N ASN A 618 19.45 -0.03 15.14
CA ASN A 618 19.92 0.18 16.49
C ASN A 618 20.04 1.70 16.79
N LEU A 619 19.23 2.19 17.73
CA LEU A 619 19.24 3.58 18.24
C LEU A 619 20.64 4.08 18.63
N SER A 620 21.60 3.18 18.86
CA SER A 620 23.01 3.48 19.12
C SER A 620 23.81 4.02 17.92
N LEU A 621 23.27 4.00 16.69
CA LEU A 621 23.90 4.62 15.50
C LEU A 621 23.53 6.10 15.32
N ILE A 622 22.49 6.58 16.03
CA ILE A 622 22.02 7.98 16.02
C ILE A 622 23.10 8.98 16.47
N PRO A 623 23.94 8.71 17.49
CA PRO A 623 25.02 9.61 17.90
C PRO A 623 26.03 9.91 16.79
N ASN A 624 26.33 8.93 15.92
CA ASN A 624 27.24 9.13 14.79
C ASN A 624 26.68 10.13 13.76
N PHE A 625 25.35 10.24 13.65
CA PHE A 625 24.71 11.21 12.75
C PHE A 625 24.91 12.67 13.20
N LYS A 626 24.82 12.94 14.51
CA LYS A 626 25.10 14.27 15.07
C LYS A 626 26.52 14.71 14.75
N THR A 627 27.46 13.78 14.92
CA THR A 627 28.89 13.98 14.64
C THR A 627 29.16 14.19 13.15
N LEU A 628 28.44 13.50 12.26
CA LEU A 628 28.64 13.57 10.80
C LEU A 628 27.96 14.76 10.13
N THR A 629 26.82 15.22 10.63
CA THR A 629 25.97 16.23 9.95
C THR A 629 25.84 17.56 10.68
N GLY A 630 26.28 17.63 11.94
CA GLY A 630 26.06 18.78 12.82
C GLY A 630 24.59 19.01 13.21
N ALA A 631 23.66 18.19 12.68
CA ALA A 631 22.25 18.24 13.00
C ALA A 631 21.99 17.42 14.26
N ASP A 632 21.40 18.02 15.30
CA ASP A 632 21.07 17.30 16.52
C ASP A 632 19.87 16.36 16.26
N PRO A 633 20.04 15.03 16.32
CA PRO A 633 18.98 14.07 16.04
C PRO A 633 17.77 14.23 16.97
N SER A 634 17.98 14.74 18.20
CA SER A 634 16.91 15.00 19.16
C SER A 634 16.02 16.17 18.76
N SER A 635 16.51 17.09 17.93
CA SER A 635 15.73 18.22 17.37
C SER A 635 14.73 17.78 16.30
N TYR A 636 14.80 16.53 15.85
CA TYR A 636 13.94 16.00 14.79
C TYR A 636 12.91 14.99 15.32
N GLY A 637 12.77 14.83 16.65
CA GLY A 637 11.74 14.02 17.33
C GLY A 637 11.84 12.50 17.06
N GLY A 638 11.85 11.64 18.07
CA GLY A 638 11.73 10.19 17.84
C GLY A 638 10.34 9.81 17.29
N SER A 639 10.14 8.53 16.95
CA SER A 639 8.79 7.95 16.94
C SER A 639 8.10 8.28 18.28
N SER A 640 6.79 8.44 18.26
CA SER A 640 6.10 8.82 19.49
C SER A 640 6.31 7.72 20.55
N ALA A 641 6.39 8.13 21.82
CA ALA A 641 6.53 7.19 22.92
C ALA A 641 5.39 6.15 22.95
N LEU A 642 4.21 6.51 22.42
CA LEU A 642 3.11 5.59 22.24
C LEU A 642 3.46 4.52 21.20
N VAL A 643 3.76 4.91 19.96
CA VAL A 643 4.08 3.98 18.87
C VAL A 643 5.24 3.07 19.25
N ASP A 644 6.29 3.60 19.88
CA ASP A 644 7.44 2.83 20.34
C ASP A 644 7.11 1.82 21.44
N SER A 645 6.30 2.22 22.42
CA SER A 645 5.93 1.30 23.51
C SER A 645 4.98 0.20 23.06
N VAL A 646 4.03 0.51 22.16
CA VAL A 646 3.16 -0.51 21.54
C VAL A 646 3.98 -1.47 20.71
N TRP A 647 4.87 -0.95 19.86
CA TRP A 647 5.77 -1.73 19.04
C TRP A 647 6.61 -2.70 19.89
N LYS A 648 7.31 -2.18 20.89
CA LYS A 648 8.17 -2.97 21.77
C LYS A 648 7.41 -4.06 22.52
N LYS A 649 6.19 -3.76 22.97
CA LYS A 649 5.35 -4.69 23.74
C LYS A 649 4.84 -5.84 22.88
N HIS A 650 4.32 -5.52 21.70
CA HIS A 650 3.56 -6.47 20.89
C HIS A 650 4.35 -7.08 19.73
N PHE A 651 5.60 -6.66 19.52
CA PHE A 651 6.40 -7.06 18.35
C PHE A 651 7.87 -7.43 18.67
N ASN A 652 8.21 -7.85 19.90
CA ASN A 652 9.60 -8.05 20.32
C ASN A 652 10.45 -8.86 19.31
N ALA A 653 11.57 -8.29 18.89
CA ALA A 653 12.38 -8.66 17.72
C ALA A 653 13.15 -9.99 17.80
N SER A 654 12.72 -10.97 18.60
CA SER A 654 13.47 -12.21 18.84
C SER A 654 12.73 -13.53 18.61
N SER A 655 11.47 -13.53 18.18
CA SER A 655 10.77 -14.80 17.86
C SER A 655 9.81 -14.76 16.67
N GLN A 656 9.49 -13.60 16.13
CA GLN A 656 8.75 -13.46 14.88
C GLN A 656 9.42 -12.36 14.08
N GLY A 657 10.28 -12.76 13.15
CA GLY A 657 10.67 -11.84 12.08
C GLY A 657 9.39 -11.23 11.52
N TRP A 658 9.42 -9.95 11.17
CA TRP A 658 8.32 -9.36 10.42
C TRP A 658 7.87 -10.33 9.32
N PRO A 659 6.56 -10.41 8.99
CA PRO A 659 6.16 -11.14 7.80
C PRO A 659 7.08 -10.74 6.66
N ALA A 660 7.79 -11.71 6.07
CA ALA A 660 8.59 -11.43 4.89
C ALA A 660 7.66 -10.72 3.90
N TRP A 661 8.11 -9.58 3.36
CA TRP A 661 7.46 -9.03 2.18
C TRP A 661 7.52 -10.15 1.14
N LYS A 662 6.36 -10.71 0.79
CA LYS A 662 6.27 -11.57 -0.38
C LYS A 662 6.46 -10.72 -1.60
#